data_AF-A0A2V1NFH3-F1
#
_entry.id   AF-A0A2V1NFH3-F1
#
_cell.length_a   1.000
_cell.length_b   1.000
_cell.length_c   1.000
_cell.angle_alpha   90.00
_cell.angle_beta   90.00
_cell.angle_gamma   90.00
#
_symmetry.space_group_name_H-M   'P 1'
#
loop_
_entity.id
_entity.type
_entity.pdbx_description
1 polymer ?
#
loop_
_entity_poly.entity_id
_entity_poly.type
_entity_poly.pdbx_seq_one_letter_code
_entity_poly.pdbx_strand_id
1 'polypeptide(L)'
;MFACAPTRAIDPYDHTPRSHRPHSPPPRRRFRLAGADVSASVAVFLIALPLSLGIALATGAPLQAGLVAAAVGGLVAGRLGGSPLQVSGPAAGLTVVTADLIQRYGWRTTCAITVLAGLAQLALGCLRVARTALAVSPAVVHGMLAGIGVTIAVAQLHIVLGGSPQSSVLDNLRALPAQLAGLHPGAVTVSALTLTLLLLWPRIPGRLGRLLRKIPAALVAVTGATAVAALASLTLPKVDLPSWSSHALAGLPEGPVLGIVAAVLTITLVCSVQSLLGAVAVDKMIAARQATTPVTGGGPAPLPPAPAPRVGRSDLDRELLGQGAANIVSGALGGLPVAGVAVRSSANVHAGAVSRNSTMLHGVLVVIAALLLVPVLELIPLAALAALVMAVGIQMVSLHHIRTVTRHREALVYAVTTLGVVLLGVLEGVLLGIAVAVAVALRRLARTRITHAEENGVHHIHVRGQLTFLAVPRLSRTLHLVPQGAHAVIELDGSFMDHAAYESLQDWHKTHTAQGGTADLTGRRTPTTPSECRCRPWTPWRNHQCGSLMPTQQEATGTATGASGLSDGNGAPPVGGLWADGPEDGTSAPGGGASGPWGGTSTPEGGAPGPGDGTSGADGEVSGAGHREAGHTGPPAGPGPASTPLGTTTPANSPTGTSPASAPTGATPIGTPADPGQPRPSSTPPAAEPPHLGAPPTGTPANSSRPEATDTPPLGAPTTPVPPPSAHQLARGISAFQRNTAPRVRGELARLAREGQRPAQLFLTCADSRLVTSMITSSGPGDLFVVRNVGNLVPLPGEESGDDSVAAAIEYAVDVLNVRSITVCGHSGCGAMQALLTTEPGGAQTPLKRWLRHGRPSLERMADDSRAWARLAGRAPADAVEQLCLTNVVQQLDHLRAHESVARALRTGALELHGMYFHVGEAQAYLLTEGVFDHVGTTDRPV
;
A
#
# COMPACT_ATOMS: atom_id res chain seq x y z
N MET A 1 9.09 -45.86 16.23
CA MET A 1 10.50 -45.41 16.08
C MET A 1 10.84 -45.52 14.61
N PHE A 2 11.63 -44.58 14.05
CA PHE A 2 11.85 -44.41 12.60
C PHE A 2 10.59 -44.09 11.77
N ALA A 3 10.67 -43.65 10.51
CA ALA A 3 11.41 -42.51 9.94
C ALA A 3 10.99 -42.38 8.47
N CYS A 4 10.48 -41.23 8.02
CA CYS A 4 10.16 -40.98 6.61
C CYS A 4 10.87 -39.72 6.11
N ALA A 5 11.73 -39.87 5.11
CA ALA A 5 12.39 -38.77 4.42
C ALA A 5 11.61 -38.38 3.15
N PRO A 6 11.58 -37.09 2.75
CA PRO A 6 10.95 -36.67 1.50
C PRO A 6 11.86 -36.95 0.31
N THR A 7 11.35 -37.63 -0.71
CA THR A 7 12.01 -37.80 -2.01
C THR A 7 12.14 -36.46 -2.73
N ARG A 8 13.34 -36.19 -3.28
CA ARG A 8 13.54 -35.16 -4.31
C ARG A 8 13.52 -35.82 -5.67
N ALA A 9 12.80 -35.23 -6.62
CA ALA A 9 13.07 -35.48 -8.04
C ALA A 9 14.47 -34.98 -8.39
N ILE A 10 15.18 -35.73 -9.23
CA ILE A 10 16.48 -35.35 -9.79
C ILE A 10 16.24 -34.95 -11.25
N ASP A 11 16.71 -33.76 -11.62
CA ASP A 11 16.56 -33.20 -12.96
C ASP A 11 17.86 -33.45 -13.76
N PRO A 12 17.87 -34.19 -14.89
CA PRO A 12 19.12 -34.71 -15.48
C PRO A 12 20.07 -33.70 -16.15
N TYR A 13 19.76 -32.39 -16.17
CA TYR A 13 20.39 -31.42 -17.08
C TYR A 13 21.05 -30.19 -16.40
N ASP A 14 21.59 -30.28 -15.17
CA ASP A 14 22.44 -29.22 -14.56
C ASP A 14 23.89 -29.67 -14.35
N HIS A 15 24.67 -29.71 -15.44
CA HIS A 15 26.12 -29.90 -15.42
C HIS A 15 26.84 -28.69 -16.03
N THR A 16 26.82 -27.57 -15.30
CA THR A 16 27.80 -26.49 -15.47
C THR A 16 28.56 -26.26 -14.15
N PRO A 17 29.90 -26.22 -14.15
CA PRO A 17 30.68 -26.09 -12.91
C PRO A 17 30.55 -24.68 -12.33
N ARG A 18 29.76 -24.53 -11.26
CA ARG A 18 29.57 -23.25 -10.55
C ARG A 18 30.89 -22.81 -9.91
N SER A 19 31.49 -21.73 -10.44
CA SER A 19 32.70 -21.13 -9.89
C SER A 19 32.42 -20.47 -8.53
N HIS A 20 32.73 -21.20 -7.45
CA HIS A 20 32.70 -20.64 -6.10
C HIS A 20 33.74 -19.52 -5.97
N ARG A 21 33.27 -18.27 -5.96
CA ARG A 21 34.09 -17.16 -5.43
C ARG A 21 34.42 -17.47 -3.96
N PRO A 22 35.67 -17.28 -3.50
CA PRO A 22 36.04 -17.55 -2.12
C PRO A 22 35.17 -16.72 -1.17
N HIS A 23 34.60 -17.38 -0.16
CA HIS A 23 33.72 -16.73 0.79
C HIS A 23 34.51 -15.81 1.71
N SER A 24 34.46 -14.50 1.45
CA SER A 24 34.90 -13.49 2.41
C SER A 24 34.19 -13.72 3.75
N PRO A 25 34.89 -13.70 4.90
CA PRO A 25 34.25 -13.87 6.19
C PRO A 25 33.18 -12.79 6.40
N PRO A 26 32.04 -13.11 7.03
CA PRO A 26 30.96 -12.14 7.20
C PRO A 26 31.48 -10.91 7.96
N PRO A 27 31.25 -9.69 7.45
CA PRO A 27 31.86 -8.49 8.02
C PRO A 27 31.42 -8.33 9.47
N ARG A 28 32.37 -8.44 10.41
CA ARG A 28 32.14 -8.26 11.85
C ARG A 28 31.39 -6.93 12.06
N ARG A 29 30.14 -7.01 12.52
CA ARG A 29 29.24 -5.85 12.74
C ARG A 29 29.77 -4.96 13.87
N ARG A 30 30.80 -4.15 13.60
CA ARG A 30 31.15 -3.00 14.43
C ARG A 30 29.94 -2.06 14.47
N PHE A 31 29.55 -1.59 15.66
CA PHE A 31 28.52 -0.58 15.84
C PHE A 31 29.01 0.78 15.29
N ARG A 32 28.96 0.97 13.98
CA ARG A 32 29.16 2.29 13.36
C ARG A 32 27.89 3.12 13.58
N LEU A 33 27.92 3.93 14.64
CA LEU A 33 26.93 4.97 14.91
C LEU A 33 27.07 6.06 13.84
N ALA A 34 26.06 6.23 12.99
CA ALA A 34 26.02 7.33 12.04
C ALA A 34 25.64 8.63 12.77
N GLY A 35 26.29 9.75 12.46
CA GLY A 35 25.95 11.06 13.06
C GLY A 35 24.46 11.44 12.86
N ALA A 36 23.88 11.02 11.74
CA ALA A 36 22.46 11.19 11.44
C ALA A 36 21.52 10.37 12.36
N ASP A 37 21.98 9.22 12.88
CA ASP A 37 21.22 8.46 13.89
C ASP A 37 21.32 9.13 15.27
N VAL A 38 22.47 9.74 15.59
CA VAL A 38 22.63 10.49 16.84
C VAL A 38 21.74 11.73 16.83
N SER A 39 21.80 12.57 15.79
CA SER A 39 20.96 13.76 15.68
C SER A 39 19.46 13.44 15.68
N ALA A 40 19.06 12.36 15.01
CA ALA A 40 17.67 11.90 15.04
C ALA A 40 17.25 11.38 16.41
N SER A 41 18.09 10.61 17.11
CA SER A 41 17.79 10.11 18.45
C SER A 41 17.54 11.23 19.46
N VAL A 42 18.31 12.33 19.39
CA VAL A 42 18.14 13.51 20.24
C VAL A 42 16.84 14.23 19.91
N ALA A 43 16.54 14.45 18.62
CA ALA A 43 15.29 15.08 18.20
C ALA A 43 14.05 14.27 18.63
N VAL A 44 14.12 12.94 18.53
CA VAL A 44 13.08 12.02 18.99
C VAL A 44 12.95 12.05 20.52
N PHE A 45 14.07 12.01 21.25
CA PHE A 45 14.11 12.06 22.72
C PHE A 45 13.44 13.33 23.28
N LEU A 46 13.75 14.50 22.71
CA LEU A 46 13.16 15.78 23.11
C LEU A 46 11.65 15.88 22.83
N ILE A 47 11.12 15.11 21.86
CA ILE A 47 9.67 14.96 21.64
C ILE A 47 9.08 13.94 22.63
N ALA A 48 9.82 12.87 22.91
CA ALA A 48 9.32 11.70 23.60
C ALA A 48 9.18 11.89 25.12
N LEU A 49 10.06 12.64 25.78
CA LEU A 49 9.97 12.88 27.23
C LEU A 49 8.63 13.54 27.65
N PRO A 50 8.30 14.77 27.21
CA PRO A 50 7.06 15.44 27.65
C PRO A 50 5.82 14.68 27.19
N LEU A 51 5.85 14.06 26.00
CA LEU A 51 4.74 13.24 25.50
C LEU A 51 4.55 11.95 26.31
N SER A 52 5.60 11.35 26.86
CA SER A 52 5.47 10.14 27.70
C SER A 52 4.88 10.46 29.07
N LEU A 53 5.35 11.53 29.71
CA LEU A 53 4.80 12.00 30.99
C LEU A 53 3.34 12.43 30.83
N GLY A 54 3.01 13.15 29.75
CA GLY A 54 1.63 13.50 29.43
C GLY A 54 0.74 12.28 29.19
N ILE A 55 1.19 11.28 28.44
CA ILE A 55 0.39 10.06 28.23
C ILE A 55 0.17 9.31 29.55
N ALA A 56 1.17 9.25 30.44
CA ALA A 56 1.02 8.66 31.78
C ALA A 56 -0.01 9.39 32.65
N LEU A 57 0.08 10.73 32.71
CA LEU A 57 -0.90 11.60 33.37
C LEU A 57 -2.31 11.35 32.83
N ALA A 58 -2.47 11.31 31.51
CA ALA A 58 -3.76 11.09 30.86
C ALA A 58 -4.31 9.66 31.00
N THR A 59 -3.45 8.67 31.32
CA THR A 59 -3.90 7.33 31.73
C THR A 59 -4.26 7.22 33.22
N GLY A 60 -3.92 8.21 34.06
CA GLY A 60 -3.97 8.04 35.51
C GLY A 60 -2.94 7.01 36.05
N ALA A 61 -1.86 6.79 35.30
CA ALA A 61 -0.77 5.88 35.69
C ALA A 61 0.37 6.66 36.35
N PRO A 62 1.23 5.99 37.16
CA PRO A 62 2.45 6.60 37.69
C PRO A 62 3.31 7.18 36.56
N LEU A 63 3.83 8.40 36.73
CA LEU A 63 4.47 9.14 35.63
C LEU A 63 5.77 8.47 35.13
N GLN A 64 6.44 7.72 36.00
CA GLN A 64 7.57 6.84 35.67
C GLN A 64 7.19 5.80 34.60
N ALA A 65 5.95 5.29 34.60
CA ALA A 65 5.51 4.22 33.69
C ALA A 65 5.55 4.65 32.21
N GLY A 66 5.36 5.93 31.93
CA GLY A 66 5.55 6.51 30.60
C GLY A 66 7.02 6.56 30.18
N LEU A 67 7.94 6.83 31.12
CA LEU A 67 9.38 6.80 30.88
C LEU A 67 9.87 5.35 30.65
N VAL A 68 9.43 4.40 31.49
CA VAL A 68 9.70 2.96 31.33
C VAL A 68 9.24 2.48 29.94
N ALA A 69 7.99 2.75 29.56
CA ALA A 69 7.46 2.34 28.26
C ALA A 69 8.22 2.97 27.08
N ALA A 70 8.75 4.19 27.21
CA ALA A 70 9.54 4.84 26.17
C ALA A 70 10.97 4.27 26.10
N ALA A 71 11.62 3.98 27.24
CA ALA A 71 12.89 3.29 27.30
C ALA A 71 12.79 1.89 26.68
N VAL A 72 11.80 1.09 27.10
CA VAL A 72 11.55 -0.26 26.58
C VAL A 72 11.15 -0.23 25.10
N GLY A 73 10.34 0.74 24.67
CA GLY A 73 9.99 0.93 23.26
C GLY A 73 11.17 1.31 22.36
N GLY A 74 12.10 2.13 22.85
CA GLY A 74 13.35 2.44 22.13
C GLY A 74 14.31 1.25 22.09
N LEU A 75 14.54 0.60 23.23
CA LEU A 75 15.52 -0.47 23.39
C LEU A 75 15.03 -1.81 22.82
N VAL A 76 13.92 -2.35 23.34
CA VAL A 76 13.45 -3.72 23.03
C VAL A 76 12.82 -3.78 21.64
N ALA A 77 11.82 -2.94 21.35
CA ALA A 77 11.18 -2.94 20.03
C ALA A 77 12.15 -2.46 18.93
N GLY A 78 13.00 -1.44 19.19
CA GLY A 78 14.04 -1.02 18.25
C GLY A 78 15.05 -2.12 17.89
N ARG A 79 15.47 -2.92 18.89
CA ARG A 79 16.43 -4.02 18.73
C ARG A 79 15.83 -5.30 18.13
N LEU A 80 14.57 -5.62 18.43
CA LEU A 80 13.92 -6.87 18.04
C LEU A 80 13.00 -6.73 16.83
N GLY A 81 12.21 -5.65 16.76
CA GLY A 81 11.13 -5.40 15.79
C GLY A 81 11.55 -5.40 14.32
N GLY A 82 10.62 -5.15 13.43
CA GLY A 82 10.77 -5.28 11.98
C GLY A 82 11.10 -3.97 11.28
N SER A 83 10.51 -2.87 11.72
CA SER A 83 10.65 -1.56 11.09
C SER A 83 11.89 -0.80 11.62
N PRO A 84 12.93 -0.53 10.79
CA PRO A 84 14.21 -0.03 11.30
C PRO A 84 14.18 1.38 11.90
N LEU A 85 13.27 2.25 11.44
CA LEU A 85 13.19 3.66 11.87
C LEU A 85 11.92 3.97 12.68
N GLN A 86 11.11 2.96 13.01
CA GLN A 86 9.94 3.14 13.85
C GLN A 86 10.35 3.33 15.30
N VAL A 87 9.86 4.40 15.92
CA VAL A 87 10.02 4.66 17.35
C VAL A 87 8.77 4.13 18.06
N SER A 88 8.98 3.20 18.97
CA SER A 88 7.92 2.65 19.81
C SER A 88 7.95 3.27 21.20
N GLY A 89 6.82 3.24 21.91
CA GLY A 89 6.69 3.76 23.27
C GLY A 89 5.22 3.81 23.70
N PRO A 90 4.89 4.53 24.79
CA PRO A 90 3.50 4.73 25.17
C PRO A 90 2.77 5.48 24.06
N ALA A 91 1.66 4.92 23.58
CA ALA A 91 0.91 5.46 22.47
C ALA A 91 -0.42 6.07 22.94
N ALA A 92 -0.73 7.29 22.48
CA ALA A 92 -1.97 7.98 22.83
C ALA A 92 -3.24 7.17 22.48
N GLY A 93 -3.17 6.26 21.49
CA GLY A 93 -4.28 5.36 21.18
C GLY A 93 -4.68 4.41 22.32
N LEU A 94 -3.76 4.14 23.25
CA LEU A 94 -3.97 3.25 24.38
C LEU A 94 -4.36 4.02 25.66
N THR A 95 -4.33 5.36 25.65
CA THR A 95 -4.59 6.19 26.83
C THR A 95 -5.95 5.89 27.46
N VAL A 96 -7.01 5.87 26.65
CA VAL A 96 -8.39 5.65 27.12
C VAL A 96 -8.56 4.21 27.64
N VAL A 97 -8.04 3.22 26.91
CA VAL A 97 -8.11 1.81 27.31
C VAL A 97 -7.38 1.59 28.64
N THR A 98 -6.16 2.13 28.75
CA THR A 98 -5.34 1.91 29.95
C THR A 98 -5.93 2.63 31.16
N ALA A 99 -6.53 3.81 30.99
CA ALA A 99 -7.25 4.50 32.07
C ALA A 99 -8.46 3.69 32.59
N ASP A 100 -9.26 3.12 31.68
CA ASP A 100 -10.39 2.26 32.04
C ASP A 100 -9.93 0.98 32.77
N LEU A 101 -8.87 0.33 32.29
CA LEU A 101 -8.29 -0.85 32.96
C LEU A 101 -7.70 -0.52 34.34
N ILE A 102 -7.08 0.66 34.51
CA ILE A 102 -6.60 1.14 35.81
C ILE A 102 -7.75 1.34 36.78
N GLN A 103 -8.86 1.94 36.35
CA GLN A 103 -10.03 2.16 37.20
C GLN A 103 -10.76 0.85 37.55
N ARG A 104 -10.82 -0.13 36.64
CA ARG A 104 -11.52 -1.41 36.87
C ARG A 104 -10.72 -2.47 37.62
N TYR A 105 -9.41 -2.56 37.37
CA TYR A 105 -8.56 -3.66 37.86
C TYR A 105 -7.32 -3.19 38.64
N GLY A 106 -7.07 -1.88 38.70
CA GLY A 106 -5.87 -1.32 39.32
C GLY A 106 -4.62 -1.41 38.43
N TRP A 107 -3.59 -0.67 38.82
CA TRP A 107 -2.36 -0.52 38.04
C TRP A 107 -1.57 -1.83 37.89
N ARG A 108 -1.43 -2.62 38.98
CA ARG A 108 -0.65 -3.89 38.97
C ARG A 108 -1.26 -4.96 38.07
N THR A 109 -2.59 -5.03 38.01
CA THR A 109 -3.31 -5.92 37.09
C THR A 109 -3.22 -5.42 35.65
N THR A 110 -3.30 -4.10 35.43
CA THR A 110 -3.09 -3.50 34.10
C THR A 110 -1.70 -3.78 33.54
N CYS A 111 -0.67 -3.79 34.40
CA CYS A 111 0.68 -4.23 34.04
C CYS A 111 0.71 -5.70 33.61
N ALA A 112 0.02 -6.60 34.33
CA ALA A 112 -0.09 -8.02 33.98
C ALA A 112 -0.88 -8.27 32.68
N ILE A 113 -1.98 -7.53 32.46
CA ILE A 113 -2.73 -7.51 31.20
C ILE A 113 -1.82 -7.09 30.03
N THR A 114 -0.89 -6.15 30.27
CA THR A 114 0.10 -5.72 29.27
C THR A 114 1.11 -6.83 28.95
N VAL A 115 1.56 -7.60 29.96
CA VAL A 115 2.41 -8.80 29.74
C VAL A 115 1.67 -9.87 28.93
N LEU A 116 0.43 -10.19 29.30
CA LEU A 116 -0.41 -11.16 28.61
C LEU A 116 -0.72 -10.74 27.16
N ALA A 117 -0.95 -9.44 26.93
CA ALA A 117 -1.11 -8.90 25.58
C ALA A 117 0.19 -9.01 24.77
N GLY A 118 1.35 -8.78 25.39
CA GLY A 118 2.64 -9.01 24.76
C GLY A 118 2.87 -10.47 24.35
N LEU A 119 2.47 -11.43 25.19
CA LEU A 119 2.47 -12.86 24.86
C LEU A 119 1.53 -13.20 23.69
N ALA A 120 0.32 -12.62 23.66
CA ALA A 120 -0.60 -12.77 22.54
C ALA A 120 -0.04 -12.16 21.24
N GLN A 121 0.64 -11.01 21.30
CA GLN A 121 1.37 -10.45 20.15
C GLN A 121 2.51 -11.35 19.67
N LEU A 122 3.27 -11.98 20.58
CA LEU A 122 4.28 -12.98 20.18
C LEU A 122 3.63 -14.16 19.42
N ALA A 123 2.50 -14.68 19.90
CA ALA A 123 1.78 -15.75 19.23
C ALA A 123 1.31 -15.34 17.82
N LEU A 124 0.72 -14.14 17.67
CA LEU A 124 0.30 -13.62 16.36
C LEU A 124 1.49 -13.39 15.39
N GLY A 125 2.63 -12.95 15.90
CA GLY A 125 3.87 -12.82 15.12
C GLY A 125 4.41 -14.18 14.65
N CYS A 126 4.43 -15.18 15.54
CA CYS A 126 4.82 -16.56 15.20
C CYS A 126 3.88 -17.21 14.17
N LEU A 127 2.58 -16.93 14.24
CA LEU A 127 1.57 -17.38 13.27
C LEU A 127 1.63 -16.62 11.93
N ARG A 128 2.47 -15.58 11.80
CA ARG A 128 2.68 -14.77 10.57
C ARG A 128 1.40 -14.12 10.03
N VAL A 129 0.51 -13.70 10.93
CA VAL A 129 -0.77 -13.06 10.57
C VAL A 129 -0.69 -11.52 10.50
N ALA A 130 0.49 -10.90 10.58
CA ALA A 130 0.60 -9.44 10.56
C ALA A 130 0.16 -8.85 9.20
N ARG A 131 0.34 -9.58 8.10
CA ARG A 131 -0.17 -9.19 6.77
C ARG A 131 -1.67 -9.33 6.61
N THR A 132 -2.32 -10.28 7.27
CA THR A 132 -3.79 -10.40 7.27
C THR A 132 -4.43 -9.41 8.26
N ALA A 133 -3.75 -9.03 9.34
CA ALA A 133 -4.18 -7.95 10.24
C ALA A 133 -4.29 -6.58 9.52
N LEU A 134 -3.53 -6.36 8.44
CA LEU A 134 -3.67 -5.18 7.58
C LEU A 134 -4.93 -5.18 6.66
N ALA A 135 -5.76 -6.23 6.70
CA ALA A 135 -7.02 -6.29 5.93
C ALA A 135 -8.17 -5.48 6.58
N VAL A 136 -7.98 -4.94 7.79
CA VAL A 136 -8.95 -4.03 8.43
C VAL A 136 -9.13 -2.78 7.57
N SER A 137 -10.39 -2.39 7.29
CA SER A 137 -10.68 -1.20 6.49
C SER A 137 -10.03 0.05 7.11
N PRO A 138 -9.35 0.91 6.32
CA PRO A 138 -8.78 2.15 6.81
C PRO A 138 -9.81 3.05 7.53
N ALA A 139 -11.09 3.00 7.14
CA ALA A 139 -12.15 3.77 7.77
C ALA A 139 -12.38 3.38 9.24
N VAL A 140 -12.22 2.09 9.59
CA VAL A 140 -12.28 1.61 10.99
C VAL A 140 -11.11 2.21 11.77
N VAL A 141 -9.88 2.09 11.26
CA VAL A 141 -8.70 2.57 12.00
C VAL A 141 -8.74 4.08 12.20
N HIS A 142 -9.10 4.86 11.18
CA HIS A 142 -9.20 6.32 11.32
C HIS A 142 -10.34 6.70 12.27
N GLY A 143 -11.46 5.98 12.25
CA GLY A 143 -12.57 6.20 13.20
C GLY A 143 -12.20 5.86 14.64
N MET A 144 -11.45 4.77 14.85
CA MET A 144 -10.88 4.38 16.14
C MET A 144 -9.95 5.48 16.67
N LEU A 145 -8.98 5.93 15.87
CA LEU A 145 -8.04 6.99 16.25
C LEU A 145 -8.77 8.32 16.52
N ALA A 146 -9.80 8.66 15.74
CA ALA A 146 -10.59 9.86 15.97
C ALA A 146 -11.41 9.77 17.26
N GLY A 147 -12.07 8.63 17.54
CA GLY A 147 -12.84 8.43 18.76
C GLY A 147 -11.97 8.52 20.01
N ILE A 148 -10.79 7.89 19.99
CA ILE A 148 -9.78 8.02 21.05
C ILE A 148 -9.33 9.48 21.20
N GLY A 149 -9.07 10.19 20.09
CA GLY A 149 -8.66 11.59 20.08
C GLY A 149 -9.71 12.52 20.71
N VAL A 150 -11.00 12.30 20.44
CA VAL A 150 -12.13 13.01 21.07
C VAL A 150 -12.18 12.73 22.57
N THR A 151 -12.15 11.46 22.99
CA THR A 151 -12.19 11.08 24.41
C THR A 151 -11.04 11.69 25.20
N ILE A 152 -9.82 11.66 24.64
CA ILE A 152 -8.65 12.32 25.25
C ILE A 152 -8.85 13.82 25.35
N ALA A 153 -9.30 14.49 24.28
CA ALA A 153 -9.49 15.94 24.28
C ALA A 153 -10.52 16.38 25.35
N VAL A 154 -11.64 15.65 25.48
CA VAL A 154 -12.69 15.93 26.48
C VAL A 154 -12.18 15.70 27.91
N ALA A 155 -11.46 14.60 28.17
CA ALA A 155 -10.90 14.34 29.50
C ALA A 155 -9.81 15.36 29.89
N GLN A 156 -8.86 15.66 28.99
CA GLN A 156 -7.77 16.59 29.28
C GLN A 156 -8.25 18.05 29.42
N LEU A 157 -9.38 18.42 28.82
CA LEU A 157 -10.00 19.74 29.03
C LEU A 157 -10.30 20.00 30.51
N HIS A 158 -10.67 18.98 31.30
CA HIS A 158 -10.93 19.13 32.73
C HIS A 158 -9.67 19.54 33.49
N ILE A 159 -8.52 18.94 33.17
CA ILE A 159 -7.23 19.28 33.79
C ILE A 159 -6.74 20.66 33.32
N VAL A 160 -6.99 21.02 32.06
CA VAL A 160 -6.69 22.35 31.49
C VAL A 160 -7.47 23.48 32.16
N LEU A 161 -8.71 23.23 32.59
CA LEU A 161 -9.53 24.17 33.36
C LEU A 161 -9.20 24.16 34.88
N GLY A 162 -8.41 23.18 35.34
CA GLY A 162 -7.85 23.08 36.69
C GLY A 162 -8.51 22.07 37.63
N GLY A 163 -9.32 21.14 37.12
CA GLY A 163 -9.98 20.08 37.90
C GLY A 163 -9.69 18.66 37.38
N SER A 164 -10.49 17.68 37.80
CA SER A 164 -10.27 16.25 37.51
C SER A 164 -11.18 15.70 36.40
N PRO A 165 -10.67 14.80 35.53
CA PRO A 165 -11.48 14.10 34.53
C PRO A 165 -12.38 13.03 35.17
N GLN A 166 -13.54 12.80 34.55
CA GLN A 166 -14.45 11.72 34.92
C GLN A 166 -14.16 10.43 34.15
N SER A 167 -14.76 9.30 34.56
CA SER A 167 -14.55 7.98 33.96
C SER A 167 -15.13 7.82 32.54
N SER A 168 -16.28 8.43 32.24
CA SER A 168 -16.94 8.35 30.92
C SER A 168 -16.91 9.69 30.19
N VAL A 169 -16.87 9.67 28.84
CA VAL A 169 -16.94 10.90 28.02
C VAL A 169 -18.21 11.68 28.32
N LEU A 170 -19.34 10.99 28.52
CA LEU A 170 -20.64 11.63 28.70
C LEU A 170 -20.73 12.34 30.06
N ASP A 171 -20.08 11.80 31.10
CA ASP A 171 -20.04 12.42 32.42
C ASP A 171 -19.03 13.58 32.49
N ASN A 172 -17.91 13.47 31.78
CA ASN A 172 -17.05 14.64 31.50
C ASN A 172 -17.86 15.76 30.82
N LEU A 173 -18.61 15.46 29.75
CA LEU A 173 -19.43 16.47 29.05
C LEU A 173 -20.54 17.07 29.95
N ARG A 174 -21.10 16.30 30.90
CA ARG A 174 -22.05 16.79 31.91
C ARG A 174 -21.40 17.68 32.98
N ALA A 175 -20.14 17.42 33.34
CA ALA A 175 -19.40 18.17 34.36
C ALA A 175 -18.89 19.54 33.85
N LEU A 176 -18.59 19.66 32.55
CA LEU A 176 -18.03 20.88 31.95
C LEU A 176 -18.75 22.19 32.32
N PRO A 177 -20.10 22.32 32.31
CA PRO A 177 -20.76 23.59 32.63
C PRO A 177 -20.49 24.08 34.06
N ALA A 178 -20.46 23.17 35.04
CA ALA A 178 -20.09 23.50 36.42
C ALA A 178 -18.61 23.87 36.52
N GLN A 179 -17.74 23.19 35.78
CA GLN A 179 -16.31 23.46 35.78
C GLN A 179 -15.94 24.77 35.06
N LEU A 180 -16.71 25.19 34.06
CA LEU A 180 -16.56 26.52 33.43
C LEU A 180 -16.93 27.68 34.38
N ALA A 181 -17.71 27.42 35.45
CA ALA A 181 -17.94 28.40 36.52
C ALA A 181 -16.82 28.41 37.57
N GLY A 182 -16.11 27.28 37.76
CA GLY A 182 -15.04 27.08 38.75
C GLY A 182 -13.62 27.09 38.15
N LEU A 183 -13.29 28.07 37.32
CA LEU A 183 -11.97 28.13 36.65
C LEU A 183 -10.84 28.46 37.62
N HIS A 184 -9.73 27.70 37.56
CA HIS A 184 -8.49 28.05 38.25
C HIS A 184 -7.56 28.86 37.32
N PRO A 185 -7.35 30.18 37.53
CA PRO A 185 -6.67 31.04 36.56
C PRO A 185 -5.22 30.63 36.25
N GLY A 186 -4.49 30.12 37.24
CA GLY A 186 -3.12 29.61 37.04
C GLY A 186 -3.05 28.39 36.10
N ALA A 187 -3.99 27.45 36.24
CA ALA A 187 -4.05 26.27 35.36
C ALA A 187 -4.45 26.65 33.93
N VAL A 188 -5.43 27.54 33.80
CA VAL A 188 -5.90 28.06 32.50
C VAL A 188 -4.81 28.87 31.78
N THR A 189 -4.11 29.77 32.48
CA THR A 189 -3.04 30.58 31.87
C THR A 189 -1.84 29.75 31.42
N VAL A 190 -1.37 28.80 32.25
CA VAL A 190 -0.28 27.87 31.89
C VAL A 190 -0.70 26.97 30.72
N SER A 191 -1.94 26.49 30.71
CA SER A 191 -2.47 25.69 29.59
C SER A 191 -2.59 26.49 28.30
N ALA A 192 -3.14 27.71 28.36
CA ALA A 192 -3.30 28.60 27.22
C ALA A 192 -1.94 29.01 26.63
N LEU A 193 -0.94 29.30 27.48
CA LEU A 193 0.44 29.55 27.07
C LEU A 193 1.04 28.32 26.38
N THR A 194 0.86 27.12 26.95
CA THR A 194 1.35 25.85 26.36
C THR A 194 0.74 25.62 24.97
N LEU A 195 -0.59 25.76 24.83
CA LEU A 195 -1.29 25.63 23.55
C LEU A 195 -0.83 26.70 22.55
N THR A 196 -0.67 27.94 22.98
CA THR A 196 -0.22 29.05 22.14
C THR A 196 1.17 28.79 21.60
N LEU A 197 2.13 28.42 22.46
CA LEU A 197 3.48 28.05 22.04
C LEU A 197 3.46 26.86 21.06
N LEU A 198 2.74 25.79 21.39
CA LEU A 198 2.65 24.58 20.57
C LEU A 198 2.06 24.85 19.17
N LEU A 199 1.10 25.77 19.06
CA LEU A 199 0.41 26.10 17.81
C LEU A 199 1.10 27.21 17.00
N LEU A 200 1.76 28.19 17.63
CA LEU A 200 2.40 29.31 16.93
C LEU A 200 3.86 29.02 16.58
N TRP A 201 4.60 28.25 17.40
CA TRP A 201 6.03 27.95 17.16
C TRP A 201 6.33 27.36 15.77
N PRO A 202 5.53 26.40 15.23
CA PRO A 202 5.76 25.88 13.88
C PRO A 202 5.50 26.91 12.78
N ARG A 203 4.68 27.94 13.05
CA ARG A 203 4.18 28.93 12.08
C ARG A 203 5.08 30.16 11.92
N ILE A 204 6.10 30.35 12.77
CA ILE A 204 6.98 31.54 12.73
C ILE A 204 7.64 31.70 11.35
N PRO A 205 7.46 32.84 10.64
CA PRO A 205 8.01 33.05 9.30
C PRO A 205 9.51 33.39 9.31
N GLY A 206 10.07 33.61 8.10
CA GLY A 206 11.41 34.19 7.93
C GLY A 206 12.60 33.25 8.21
N ARG A 207 13.80 33.84 8.21
CA ARG A 207 15.07 33.11 8.44
C ARG A 207 15.15 32.55 9.86
N LEU A 208 14.78 33.34 10.87
CA LEU A 208 14.77 32.94 12.28
C LEU A 208 13.83 31.76 12.54
N GLY A 209 12.60 31.78 11.98
CA GLY A 209 11.67 30.65 12.08
C GLY A 209 12.20 29.34 11.49
N ARG A 210 13.07 29.40 10.45
CA ARG A 210 13.75 28.19 9.93
C ARG A 210 14.83 27.65 10.87
N LEU A 211 15.42 28.49 11.73
CA LEU A 211 16.35 28.05 12.77
C LEU A 211 15.60 27.47 13.98
N LEU A 212 14.58 28.18 14.47
CA LEU A 212 13.77 27.80 15.64
C LEU A 212 13.01 26.47 15.43
N ARG A 213 12.57 26.19 14.19
CA ARG A 213 11.95 24.89 13.82
C ARG A 213 12.85 23.66 13.99
N LYS A 214 14.15 23.83 14.29
CA LYS A 214 15.02 22.71 14.71
C LYS A 214 14.68 22.19 16.12
N ILE A 215 14.08 23.03 16.97
CA ILE A 215 13.69 22.67 18.34
C ILE A 215 12.23 22.19 18.34
N PRO A 216 11.90 21.02 18.93
CA PRO A 216 10.53 20.52 18.97
C PRO A 216 9.56 21.45 19.71
N ALA A 217 8.43 21.78 19.06
CA ALA A 217 7.42 22.67 19.65
C ALA A 217 6.84 22.14 20.98
N ALA A 218 6.75 20.81 21.15
CA ALA A 218 6.31 20.20 22.42
C ALA A 218 7.28 20.44 23.58
N LEU A 219 8.60 20.43 23.31
CA LEU A 219 9.61 20.78 24.31
C LEU A 219 9.46 22.25 24.69
N VAL A 220 9.47 23.15 23.71
CA VAL A 220 9.40 24.61 23.92
C VAL A 220 8.12 25.03 24.64
N ALA A 221 6.98 24.42 24.31
CA ALA A 221 5.72 24.67 24.98
C ALA A 221 5.77 24.29 26.47
N VAL A 222 6.27 23.10 26.80
CA VAL A 222 6.36 22.62 28.19
C VAL A 222 7.43 23.37 28.98
N THR A 223 8.64 23.58 28.44
CA THR A 223 9.70 24.31 29.15
C THR A 223 9.38 25.79 29.30
N GLY A 224 8.80 26.43 28.29
CA GLY A 224 8.35 27.82 28.37
C GLY A 224 7.23 28.03 29.38
N ALA A 225 6.22 27.15 29.38
CA ALA A 225 5.14 27.21 30.37
C ALA A 225 5.62 26.88 31.79
N THR A 226 6.57 25.95 31.95
CA THR A 226 7.21 25.64 33.23
C THR A 226 8.03 26.83 33.75
N ALA A 227 8.83 27.48 32.89
CA ALA A 227 9.62 28.65 33.26
C ALA A 227 8.73 29.83 33.67
N VAL A 228 7.64 30.11 32.93
CA VAL A 228 6.68 31.16 33.31
C VAL A 228 5.97 30.82 34.62
N ALA A 229 5.54 29.56 34.83
CA ALA A 229 4.92 29.14 36.09
C ALA A 229 5.87 29.28 37.29
N ALA A 230 7.16 28.98 37.11
CA ALA A 230 8.18 29.14 38.15
C ALA A 230 8.49 30.62 38.43
N LEU A 231 8.67 31.45 37.40
CA LEU A 231 8.97 32.89 37.54
C LEU A 231 7.80 33.68 38.13
N ALA A 232 6.55 33.29 37.80
CA ALA A 232 5.35 33.86 38.39
C ALA A 232 4.91 33.18 39.71
N SER A 233 5.75 32.29 40.27
CA SER A 233 5.52 31.59 41.55
C SER A 233 4.15 30.90 41.65
N LEU A 234 3.63 30.34 40.54
CA LEU A 234 2.29 29.75 40.50
C LEU A 234 2.23 28.41 41.24
N THR A 235 1.39 28.35 42.27
CA THR A 235 1.08 27.15 43.05
C THR A 235 0.15 26.21 42.28
N LEU A 236 0.73 25.47 41.33
CA LEU A 236 0.04 24.45 40.55
C LEU A 236 0.49 23.03 40.91
N PRO A 237 -0.37 22.01 40.75
CA PRO A 237 0.05 20.62 40.75
C PRO A 237 1.15 20.38 39.71
N LYS A 238 2.23 19.71 40.12
CA LYS A 238 3.39 19.39 39.28
C LYS A 238 3.51 17.89 39.05
N VAL A 239 4.39 17.52 38.13
CA VAL A 239 4.91 16.15 37.99
C VAL A 239 5.47 15.69 39.32
N ASP A 240 4.96 14.56 39.81
CA ASP A 240 5.49 13.83 40.96
C ASP A 240 6.13 12.53 40.46
N LEU A 241 7.36 12.27 40.86
CA LEU A 241 8.16 11.12 40.44
C LEU A 241 8.76 10.42 41.69
N PRO A 242 7.91 9.88 42.60
CA PRO A 242 8.39 9.25 43.82
C PRO A 242 9.44 8.18 43.51
N SER A 243 10.44 8.08 44.39
CA SER A 243 11.64 7.28 44.18
C SER A 243 11.32 5.85 43.72
N TRP A 244 12.16 5.30 42.84
CA TRP A 244 12.03 3.97 42.22
C TRP A 244 11.90 2.76 43.18
N SER A 245 11.89 2.97 44.50
CA SER A 245 11.55 1.97 45.53
C SER A 245 10.11 1.47 45.45
N SER A 246 9.19 2.23 44.85
CA SER A 246 7.75 1.93 44.78
C SER A 246 7.31 1.20 43.49
N HIS A 247 8.23 0.54 42.77
CA HIS A 247 7.91 -0.20 41.55
C HIS A 247 6.77 -1.21 41.76
N ALA A 248 5.60 -0.87 41.22
CA ALA A 248 4.39 -1.67 41.26
C ALA A 248 4.47 -2.83 40.24
N LEU A 249 5.40 -3.76 40.46
CA LEU A 249 5.59 -4.98 39.66
C LEU A 249 4.27 -5.68 39.41
N ALA A 250 4.10 -6.20 38.18
CA ALA A 250 2.88 -6.85 37.72
C ALA A 250 2.34 -7.86 38.74
N GLY A 251 1.09 -7.67 39.16
CA GLY A 251 0.39 -8.58 40.06
C GLY A 251 -0.17 -9.79 39.31
N LEU A 252 -0.65 -10.80 40.02
CA LEU A 252 -1.57 -11.74 39.39
C LEU A 252 -2.86 -10.99 39.01
N PRO A 253 -3.44 -11.23 37.82
CA PRO A 253 -4.59 -10.46 37.36
C PRO A 253 -5.87 -10.94 38.06
N GLU A 254 -6.23 -10.24 39.14
CA GLU A 254 -7.45 -10.48 39.90
C GLU A 254 -8.66 -9.82 39.23
N GLY A 255 -9.73 -10.59 39.01
CA GLY A 255 -10.98 -10.11 38.40
C GLY A 255 -11.69 -11.16 37.53
N PRO A 256 -12.82 -10.81 36.89
CA PRO A 256 -13.57 -11.73 36.04
C PRO A 256 -12.76 -12.14 34.80
N VAL A 257 -12.55 -13.45 34.62
CA VAL A 257 -11.71 -14.01 33.54
C VAL A 257 -12.09 -13.49 32.14
N LEU A 258 -13.40 -13.41 31.84
CA LEU A 258 -13.87 -12.88 30.55
C LEU A 258 -13.50 -11.41 30.34
N GLY A 259 -13.54 -10.59 31.40
CA GLY A 259 -13.14 -9.19 31.36
C GLY A 259 -11.63 -9.02 31.18
N ILE A 260 -10.83 -9.86 31.84
CA ILE A 260 -9.36 -9.91 31.67
C ILE A 260 -9.01 -10.34 30.23
N VAL A 261 -9.68 -11.36 29.69
CA VAL A 261 -9.49 -11.80 28.29
C VAL A 261 -9.87 -10.68 27.31
N ALA A 262 -10.99 -9.98 27.52
CA ALA A 262 -11.37 -8.82 26.70
C ALA A 262 -10.32 -7.68 26.78
N ALA A 263 -9.80 -7.39 27.98
CA ALA A 263 -8.74 -6.40 28.18
C ALA A 263 -7.45 -6.76 27.44
N VAL A 264 -6.99 -8.02 27.58
CA VAL A 264 -5.82 -8.56 26.89
C VAL A 264 -5.99 -8.48 25.37
N LEU A 265 -7.16 -8.88 24.84
CA LEU A 265 -7.46 -8.79 23.42
C LEU A 265 -7.50 -7.33 22.93
N THR A 266 -8.01 -6.39 23.73
CA THR A 266 -8.06 -4.96 23.39
C THR A 266 -6.66 -4.36 23.26
N ILE A 267 -5.81 -4.55 24.29
CA ILE A 267 -4.42 -4.07 24.25
C ILE A 267 -3.65 -4.74 23.10
N THR A 268 -3.82 -6.06 22.92
CA THR A 268 -3.21 -6.80 21.80
C THR A 268 -3.60 -6.22 20.45
N LEU A 269 -4.90 -6.02 20.20
CA LEU A 269 -5.43 -5.52 18.93
C LEU A 269 -4.93 -4.10 18.65
N VAL A 270 -5.07 -3.18 19.60
CA VAL A 270 -4.71 -1.77 19.41
C VAL A 270 -3.19 -1.61 19.23
N CYS A 271 -2.36 -2.24 20.09
CA CYS A 271 -0.90 -2.18 19.94
C CYS A 271 -0.43 -2.72 18.59
N SER A 272 -1.02 -3.83 18.14
CA SER A 272 -0.67 -4.48 16.86
C SER A 272 -1.07 -3.62 15.67
N VAL A 273 -2.33 -3.17 15.60
CA VAL A 273 -2.84 -2.35 14.49
C VAL A 273 -2.09 -1.02 14.41
N GLN A 274 -1.83 -0.35 15.55
CA GLN A 274 -1.06 0.89 15.55
C GLN A 274 0.39 0.68 15.10
N SER A 275 1.07 -0.36 15.58
CA SER A 275 2.45 -0.64 15.16
C SER A 275 2.57 -0.98 13.68
N LEU A 276 1.72 -1.88 13.16
CA LEU A 276 1.79 -2.32 11.76
C LEU A 276 1.48 -1.18 10.79
N LEU A 277 0.57 -0.28 11.14
CA LEU A 277 0.28 0.91 10.34
C LEU A 277 1.35 2.00 10.52
N GLY A 278 1.98 2.08 11.69
CA GLY A 278 3.22 2.83 11.90
C GLY A 278 4.31 2.39 10.93
N ALA A 279 4.56 1.09 10.81
CA ALA A 279 5.59 0.52 9.94
C ALA A 279 5.30 0.82 8.46
N VAL A 280 4.03 0.64 8.04
CA VAL A 280 3.59 0.98 6.67
C VAL A 280 3.65 2.49 6.39
N ALA A 281 3.48 3.35 7.40
CA ALA A 281 3.67 4.80 7.26
C ALA A 281 5.16 5.18 7.19
N VAL A 282 6.01 4.54 8.00
CA VAL A 282 7.46 4.72 8.01
C VAL A 282 8.08 4.29 6.68
N ASP A 283 7.73 3.12 6.15
CA ASP A 283 8.16 2.67 4.81
C ASP A 283 7.80 3.69 3.71
N LYS A 284 6.61 4.30 3.77
CA LYS A 284 6.18 5.35 2.83
C LYS A 284 6.99 6.64 2.98
N MET A 285 7.27 7.08 4.22
CA MET A 285 8.09 8.28 4.46
C MET A 285 9.55 8.07 4.03
N ILE A 286 10.11 6.87 4.25
CA ILE A 286 11.45 6.48 3.76
C ILE A 286 11.49 6.53 2.22
N ALA A 287 10.51 5.92 1.54
CA ALA A 287 10.44 5.93 0.08
C ALA A 287 10.30 7.35 -0.49
N ALA A 288 9.46 8.20 0.11
CA ALA A 288 9.30 9.59 -0.29
C ALA A 288 10.60 10.40 -0.10
N ARG A 289 11.29 10.25 1.04
CA ARG A 289 12.59 10.88 1.30
C ARG A 289 13.64 10.45 0.26
N GLN A 290 13.72 9.15 -0.04
CA GLN A 290 14.65 8.62 -1.05
C GLN A 290 14.37 9.21 -2.45
N ALA A 291 13.10 9.28 -2.87
CA ALA A 291 12.69 9.88 -4.14
C ALA A 291 12.93 11.40 -4.25
N THR A 292 13.21 12.09 -3.14
CA THR A 292 13.49 13.54 -3.11
C THR A 292 15.01 13.84 -3.08
N THR A 293 15.87 12.83 -3.20
CA THR A 293 17.34 13.01 -3.21
C THR A 293 17.79 13.49 -4.60
N PRO A 294 18.34 14.71 -4.77
CA PRO A 294 18.64 15.23 -6.10
C PRO A 294 19.85 14.53 -6.75
N VAL A 295 19.66 14.00 -7.97
CA VAL A 295 20.76 13.64 -8.86
C VAL A 295 21.14 14.88 -9.67
N THR A 296 21.74 15.86 -9.00
CA THR A 296 22.12 17.15 -9.59
C THR A 296 23.57 17.48 -9.24
N GLY A 297 24.46 17.35 -10.22
CA GLY A 297 25.91 17.52 -10.05
C GLY A 297 26.67 17.39 -11.37
N GLY A 298 26.21 18.10 -12.41
CA GLY A 298 26.86 18.11 -13.73
C GLY A 298 28.14 18.95 -13.71
N GLY A 299 29.23 18.39 -13.21
CA GLY A 299 30.57 18.99 -13.20
C GLY A 299 31.65 17.91 -13.07
N PRO A 300 32.93 18.24 -13.31
CA PRO A 300 34.03 17.28 -13.20
C PRO A 300 34.10 16.73 -11.76
N ALA A 301 34.04 15.40 -11.64
CA ALA A 301 33.63 14.76 -10.40
C ALA A 301 34.75 14.65 -9.35
N PRO A 302 34.55 15.16 -8.12
CA PRO A 302 35.12 14.55 -6.93
C PRO A 302 34.60 13.11 -6.78
N LEU A 303 35.36 12.27 -6.06
CA LEU A 303 35.05 10.86 -5.83
C LEU A 303 33.55 10.64 -5.45
N PRO A 304 32.84 9.67 -6.07
CA PRO A 304 31.40 9.51 -5.84
C PRO A 304 31.09 9.30 -4.36
N PRO A 305 30.15 10.07 -3.77
CA PRO A 305 29.83 9.95 -2.35
C PRO A 305 29.30 8.55 -2.05
N ALA A 306 29.82 7.94 -0.98
CA ALA A 306 29.51 6.56 -0.63
C ALA A 306 27.98 6.31 -0.60
N PRO A 307 27.48 5.23 -1.21
CA PRO A 307 26.05 5.04 -1.44
C PRO A 307 25.28 5.08 -0.12
N ALA A 308 24.33 6.02 -0.03
CA ALA A 308 23.57 6.25 1.18
C ALA A 308 22.92 4.95 1.69
N PRO A 309 22.98 4.64 3.00
CA PRO A 309 22.50 3.37 3.53
C PRO A 309 21.03 3.09 3.15
N ARG A 310 20.81 2.12 2.25
CA ARG A 310 19.46 1.71 1.85
C ARG A 310 18.79 0.99 3.02
N VAL A 311 17.96 1.74 3.74
CA VAL A 311 17.08 1.22 4.78
C VAL A 311 16.14 0.18 4.17
N GLY A 312 16.19 -1.05 4.67
CA GLY A 312 15.31 -2.13 4.23
C GLY A 312 13.86 -1.89 4.61
N ARG A 313 12.94 -2.47 3.82
CA ARG A 313 11.49 -2.44 4.07
C ARG A 313 11.14 -3.14 5.38
N SER A 314 10.07 -2.71 6.04
CA SER A 314 9.64 -3.26 7.33
C SER A 314 9.14 -4.70 7.21
N ASP A 315 9.69 -5.58 8.04
CA ASP A 315 9.19 -6.95 8.24
C ASP A 315 8.04 -6.95 9.25
N LEU A 316 6.81 -7.05 8.77
CA LEU A 316 5.60 -6.86 9.59
C LEU A 316 5.39 -7.97 10.63
N ASP A 317 5.73 -9.22 10.29
CA ASP A 317 5.57 -10.36 11.19
C ASP A 317 6.60 -10.27 12.33
N ARG A 318 7.84 -9.84 12.01
CA ARG A 318 8.87 -9.51 13.00
C ARG A 318 8.57 -8.23 13.81
N GLU A 319 7.90 -7.24 13.23
CA GLU A 319 7.46 -6.06 13.97
C GLU A 319 6.51 -6.44 15.09
N LEU A 320 5.56 -7.32 14.81
CA LEU A 320 4.61 -7.84 15.79
C LEU A 320 5.32 -8.62 16.92
N LEU A 321 6.33 -9.42 16.59
CA LEU A 321 7.21 -10.06 17.60
C LEU A 321 7.96 -9.04 18.48
N GLY A 322 8.49 -7.96 17.87
CA GLY A 322 9.22 -6.92 18.59
C GLY A 322 8.34 -6.12 19.56
N GLN A 323 7.09 -5.83 19.18
CA GLN A 323 6.11 -5.21 20.07
C GLN A 323 5.69 -6.16 21.19
N GLY A 324 5.47 -7.45 20.89
CA GLY A 324 5.11 -8.42 21.92
C GLY A 324 6.18 -8.55 23.01
N ALA A 325 7.44 -8.65 22.62
CA ALA A 325 8.57 -8.63 23.55
C ALA A 325 8.67 -7.30 24.34
N ALA A 326 8.41 -6.15 23.70
CA ALA A 326 8.42 -4.86 24.38
C ALA A 326 7.26 -4.70 25.37
N ASN A 327 6.07 -5.24 25.08
CA ASN A 327 4.93 -5.23 26.01
C ASN A 327 5.13 -6.16 27.21
N ILE A 328 5.76 -7.34 27.01
CA ILE A 328 6.19 -8.20 28.12
C ILE A 328 7.16 -7.46 29.04
N VAL A 329 8.21 -6.85 28.49
CA VAL A 329 9.22 -6.14 29.30
C VAL A 329 8.63 -4.87 29.95
N SER A 330 7.79 -4.11 29.25
CA SER A 330 7.17 -2.91 29.81
C SER A 330 6.22 -3.27 30.96
N GLY A 331 5.27 -4.19 30.75
CA GLY A 331 4.35 -4.63 31.79
C GLY A 331 5.06 -5.25 33.00
N ALA A 332 6.11 -6.06 32.79
CA ALA A 332 6.88 -6.65 33.88
C ALA A 332 7.60 -5.59 34.74
N LEU A 333 8.08 -4.50 34.12
CA LEU A 333 8.75 -3.39 34.80
C LEU A 333 7.80 -2.30 35.35
N GLY A 334 6.47 -2.52 35.31
CA GLY A 334 5.52 -1.49 35.74
C GLY A 334 5.49 -0.28 34.79
N GLY A 335 5.60 -0.53 33.49
CA GLY A 335 5.49 0.44 32.41
C GLY A 335 4.18 0.33 31.63
N LEU A 336 3.81 1.42 30.94
CA LEU A 336 2.63 1.46 30.07
C LEU A 336 2.72 0.50 28.85
N PRO A 337 1.57 0.13 28.25
CA PRO A 337 1.50 -0.47 26.93
C PRO A 337 2.31 0.27 25.86
N VAL A 338 3.08 -0.50 25.08
CA VAL A 338 3.99 -0.04 24.02
C VAL A 338 3.41 -0.34 22.64
N ALA A 339 3.44 0.66 21.76
CA ALA A 339 3.14 0.49 20.34
C ALA A 339 4.02 1.43 19.47
N GLY A 340 3.96 1.25 18.14
CA GLY A 340 4.62 2.15 17.19
C GLY A 340 3.99 3.55 17.18
N VAL A 341 4.75 4.57 17.59
CA VAL A 341 4.23 5.94 17.74
C VAL A 341 4.51 6.74 16.46
N ALA A 342 3.46 7.05 15.71
CA ALA A 342 3.55 7.73 14.41
C ALA A 342 4.29 9.08 14.47
N VAL A 343 4.03 9.92 15.48
CA VAL A 343 4.67 11.25 15.65
C VAL A 343 6.17 11.14 15.93
N ARG A 344 6.58 10.20 16.79
CA ARG A 344 8.00 9.97 17.10
C ARG A 344 8.72 9.34 15.89
N SER A 345 8.06 8.43 15.20
CA SER A 345 8.60 7.75 14.01
C SER A 345 8.74 8.69 12.81
N SER A 346 7.78 9.59 12.58
CA SER A 346 7.92 10.60 11.54
C SER A 346 9.02 11.60 11.88
N ALA A 347 9.13 12.05 13.14
CA ALA A 347 10.25 12.88 13.58
C ALA A 347 11.61 12.20 13.34
N ASN A 348 11.73 10.90 13.64
CA ASN A 348 12.95 10.12 13.39
C ASN A 348 13.36 10.11 11.90
N VAL A 349 12.40 9.87 10.99
CA VAL A 349 12.65 9.83 9.54
C VAL A 349 12.99 11.22 8.98
N HIS A 350 12.33 12.28 9.45
CA HIS A 350 12.61 13.66 9.03
C HIS A 350 13.93 14.21 9.61
N ALA A 351 14.29 13.84 10.84
CA ALA A 351 15.55 14.23 11.49
C ALA A 351 16.79 13.52 10.94
N GLY A 352 16.60 12.64 9.94
CA GLY A 352 17.69 12.14 9.09
C GLY A 352 18.08 10.68 9.32
N ALA A 353 17.46 9.96 10.26
CA ALA A 353 17.88 8.61 10.66
C ALA A 353 18.08 7.64 9.49
N VAL A 354 19.02 6.71 9.67
CA VAL A 354 19.46 5.70 8.69
C VAL A 354 19.51 4.29 9.28
N SER A 355 19.44 4.12 10.60
CA SER A 355 19.38 2.80 11.22
C SER A 355 18.62 2.75 12.56
N ARG A 356 18.44 1.52 13.06
CA ARG A 356 17.91 1.20 14.41
C ARG A 356 18.73 1.81 15.54
N ASN A 357 19.97 2.22 15.28
CA ASN A 357 20.78 2.88 16.29
C ASN A 357 20.09 4.16 16.79
N SER A 358 19.34 4.88 15.94
CA SER A 358 18.58 6.07 16.38
C SER A 358 17.50 5.72 17.42
N THR A 359 16.75 4.64 17.19
CA THR A 359 15.64 4.23 18.08
C THR A 359 16.16 3.65 19.39
N MET A 360 17.26 2.89 19.33
CA MET A 360 17.95 2.39 20.52
C MET A 360 18.62 3.50 21.33
N LEU A 361 19.35 4.44 20.69
CA LEU A 361 19.93 5.62 21.34
C LEU A 361 18.86 6.46 22.03
N HIS A 362 17.70 6.67 21.39
CA HIS A 362 16.58 7.36 22.02
C HIS A 362 16.15 6.65 23.32
N GLY A 363 16.05 5.32 23.32
CA GLY A 363 15.76 4.54 24.53
C GLY A 363 16.82 4.73 25.63
N VAL A 364 18.12 4.72 25.28
CA VAL A 364 19.21 5.01 26.22
C VAL A 364 19.10 6.43 26.81
N LEU A 365 18.83 7.44 25.98
CA LEU A 365 18.64 8.83 26.42
C LEU A 365 17.45 8.97 27.39
N VAL A 366 16.36 8.22 27.18
CA VAL A 366 15.23 8.19 28.13
C VAL A 366 15.66 7.58 29.48
N VAL A 367 16.43 6.48 29.49
CA VAL A 367 16.96 5.91 30.74
C VAL A 367 17.85 6.91 31.47
N ILE A 368 18.78 7.56 30.76
CA ILE A 368 19.67 8.59 31.34
C ILE A 368 18.85 9.74 31.94
N ALA A 369 17.83 10.23 31.24
CA ALA A 369 16.96 11.30 31.76
C ALA A 369 16.11 10.84 32.96
N ALA A 370 15.59 9.61 32.94
CA ALA A 370 14.79 9.08 34.05
C ALA A 370 15.63 8.81 35.32
N LEU A 371 16.95 8.74 35.20
CA LEU A 371 17.87 8.61 36.33
C LEU A 371 18.48 9.96 36.78
N LEU A 372 18.80 10.87 35.86
CA LEU A 372 19.56 12.10 36.16
C LEU A 372 18.73 13.39 36.11
N LEU A 373 17.57 13.41 35.45
CA LEU A 373 16.81 14.64 35.18
C LEU A 373 15.55 14.78 36.06
N VAL A 374 15.32 13.86 37.01
CA VAL A 374 14.12 13.83 37.87
C VAL A 374 13.80 15.19 38.52
N PRO A 375 14.75 15.91 39.16
CA PRO A 375 14.45 17.20 39.81
C PRO A 375 14.04 18.31 38.83
N VAL A 376 14.36 18.18 37.53
CA VAL A 376 13.95 19.12 36.47
C VAL A 376 12.59 18.71 35.89
N LEU A 377 12.28 17.41 35.86
CA LEU A 377 10.96 16.91 35.46
C LEU A 377 9.89 17.28 36.48
N GLU A 378 10.21 17.23 37.78
CA GLU A 378 9.32 17.62 38.90
C GLU A 378 8.96 19.12 38.93
N LEU A 379 9.65 19.96 38.17
CA LEU A 379 9.26 21.37 38.00
C LEU A 379 8.01 21.54 37.11
N ILE A 380 7.71 20.57 36.24
CA ILE A 380 6.72 20.69 35.17
C ILE A 380 5.29 20.71 35.74
N PRO A 381 4.48 21.75 35.50
CA PRO A 381 3.07 21.77 35.90
C PRO A 381 2.23 20.72 35.13
N LEU A 382 1.34 20.01 35.82
CA LEU A 382 0.44 19.03 35.19
C LEU A 382 -0.47 19.66 34.13
N ALA A 383 -0.86 20.93 34.31
CA ALA A 383 -1.61 21.71 33.34
C ALA A 383 -0.91 21.81 31.96
N ALA A 384 0.43 21.97 31.94
CA ALA A 384 1.19 22.00 30.69
C ALA A 384 1.24 20.64 29.99
N LEU A 385 1.33 19.54 30.76
CA LEU A 385 1.25 18.19 30.21
C LEU A 385 -0.16 17.87 29.67
N ALA A 386 -1.21 18.23 30.40
CA ALA A 386 -2.59 18.05 29.95
C ALA A 386 -2.89 18.86 28.67
N ALA A 387 -2.43 20.12 28.60
CA ALA A 387 -2.55 20.95 27.41
C ALA A 387 -1.83 20.34 26.19
N LEU A 388 -0.63 19.77 26.37
CA LEU A 388 0.09 19.05 25.33
C LEU A 388 -0.69 17.80 24.85
N VAL A 389 -1.23 17.00 25.76
CA VAL A 389 -1.97 15.78 25.42
C VAL A 389 -3.32 16.10 24.77
N MET A 390 -4.03 17.11 25.26
CA MET A 390 -5.26 17.61 24.65
C MET A 390 -5.02 18.01 23.18
N ALA A 391 -3.93 18.74 22.91
CA ALA A 391 -3.54 19.10 21.55
C ALA A 391 -3.20 17.88 20.67
N VAL A 392 -2.57 16.84 21.22
CA VAL A 392 -2.33 15.58 20.51
C VAL A 392 -3.65 14.84 20.21
N GLY A 393 -4.59 14.78 21.17
CA GLY A 393 -5.94 14.23 20.97
C GLY A 393 -6.69 14.96 19.84
N ILE A 394 -6.67 16.29 19.84
CA ILE A 394 -7.26 17.13 18.78
C ILE A 394 -6.57 16.86 17.42
N GLN A 395 -5.24 16.70 17.37
CA GLN A 395 -4.51 16.39 16.14
C GLN A 395 -4.84 15.01 15.56
N MET A 396 -5.30 14.05 16.37
CA MET A 396 -5.79 12.76 15.89
C MET A 396 -7.13 12.90 15.12
N VAL A 397 -7.94 13.92 15.42
CA VAL A 397 -9.24 14.20 14.78
C VAL A 397 -9.06 15.03 13.49
N SER A 398 -8.37 14.45 12.51
CA SER A 398 -8.00 15.15 11.27
C SER A 398 -9.16 15.34 10.27
N LEU A 399 -9.71 16.57 10.20
CA LEU A 399 -10.77 16.98 9.27
C LEU A 399 -10.50 16.64 7.78
N HIS A 400 -9.23 16.58 7.38
CA HIS A 400 -8.86 16.21 6.01
C HIS A 400 -9.24 14.76 5.69
N HIS A 401 -8.88 13.80 6.54
CA HIS A 401 -9.21 12.39 6.33
C HIS A 401 -10.72 12.15 6.38
N ILE A 402 -11.46 12.88 7.21
CA ILE A 402 -12.94 12.85 7.21
C ILE A 402 -13.47 13.17 5.81
N ARG A 403 -13.02 14.27 5.20
CA ARG A 403 -13.39 14.65 3.82
C ARG A 403 -12.91 13.65 2.75
N THR A 404 -11.81 12.93 2.97
CA THR A 404 -11.36 11.87 2.05
C THR A 404 -12.23 10.60 2.15
N VAL A 405 -12.58 10.18 3.38
CA VAL A 405 -13.35 8.95 3.66
C VAL A 405 -14.81 9.10 3.26
N THR A 406 -15.42 10.28 3.44
CA THR A 406 -16.81 10.50 3.00
C THR A 406 -16.97 10.30 1.49
N ARG A 407 -15.98 10.71 0.69
CA ARG A 407 -15.97 10.56 -0.78
C ARG A 407 -16.01 9.10 -1.27
N HIS A 408 -15.64 8.12 -0.44
CA HIS A 408 -15.53 6.70 -0.84
C HIS A 408 -16.73 5.82 -0.45
N ARG A 409 -17.81 6.41 0.10
CA ARG A 409 -18.94 5.69 0.72
C ARG A 409 -18.49 4.75 1.87
N GLU A 410 -17.42 5.12 2.57
CA GLU A 410 -17.00 4.50 3.83
C GLU A 410 -17.30 5.39 5.07
N ALA A 411 -17.94 6.55 4.85
CA ALA A 411 -18.40 7.48 5.88
C ALA A 411 -19.08 6.77 7.08
N LEU A 412 -19.98 5.83 6.79
CA LEU A 412 -20.73 5.09 7.80
C LEU A 412 -19.82 4.25 8.70
N VAL A 413 -18.83 3.56 8.12
CA VAL A 413 -17.85 2.75 8.86
C VAL A 413 -17.06 3.65 9.81
N TYR A 414 -16.54 4.77 9.31
CA TYR A 414 -15.80 5.74 10.10
C TYR A 414 -16.65 6.35 11.23
N ALA A 415 -17.87 6.80 10.92
CA ALA A 415 -18.75 7.45 11.88
C ALA A 415 -19.20 6.48 12.98
N VAL A 416 -19.61 5.25 12.61
CA VAL A 416 -20.00 4.21 13.57
C VAL A 416 -18.80 3.79 14.44
N THR A 417 -17.60 3.64 13.87
CA THR A 417 -16.41 3.33 14.69
C THR A 417 -16.10 4.49 15.65
N THR A 418 -16.11 5.74 15.17
CA THR A 418 -15.84 6.93 16.00
C THR A 418 -16.82 7.03 17.16
N LEU A 419 -18.12 6.93 16.87
CA LEU A 419 -19.18 7.05 17.87
C LEU A 419 -19.19 5.86 18.84
N GLY A 420 -19.00 4.64 18.34
CA GLY A 420 -18.88 3.45 19.17
C GLY A 420 -17.69 3.52 20.13
N VAL A 421 -16.54 4.04 19.68
CA VAL A 421 -15.37 4.24 20.54
C VAL A 421 -15.60 5.32 21.61
N VAL A 422 -16.37 6.37 21.29
CA VAL A 422 -16.70 7.45 22.24
C VAL A 422 -17.77 7.04 23.26
N LEU A 423 -18.73 6.19 22.88
CA LEU A 423 -19.89 5.83 23.73
C LEU A 423 -19.78 4.47 24.43
N LEU A 424 -19.12 3.48 23.82
CA LEU A 424 -19.13 2.08 24.29
C LEU A 424 -17.76 1.59 24.76
N GLY A 425 -16.67 2.12 24.21
CA GLY A 425 -15.31 1.65 24.46
C GLY A 425 -14.56 1.30 23.18
N VAL A 426 -13.24 1.17 23.27
CA VAL A 426 -12.37 0.98 22.09
C VAL A 426 -12.60 -0.38 21.43
N LEU A 427 -12.81 -1.45 22.19
CA LEU A 427 -13.05 -2.79 21.65
C LEU A 427 -14.39 -2.87 20.93
N GLU A 428 -15.44 -2.44 21.60
CA GLU A 428 -16.83 -2.42 21.16
C GLU A 428 -16.99 -1.57 19.91
N GLY A 429 -16.43 -0.36 19.92
CA GLY A 429 -16.43 0.54 18.76
C GLY A 429 -15.68 -0.02 17.55
N VAL A 430 -14.54 -0.68 17.74
CA VAL A 430 -13.79 -1.33 16.66
C VAL A 430 -14.51 -2.55 16.12
N LEU A 431 -15.08 -3.41 16.98
CA LEU A 431 -15.86 -4.57 16.57
C LEU A 431 -17.11 -4.16 15.78
N LEU A 432 -17.84 -3.14 16.25
CA LEU A 432 -18.99 -2.57 15.56
C LEU A 432 -18.58 -1.94 14.21
N GLY A 433 -17.44 -1.25 14.17
CA GLY A 433 -16.83 -0.71 12.95
C GLY A 433 -16.50 -1.80 11.92
N ILE A 434 -15.88 -2.89 12.36
CA ILE A 434 -15.56 -4.07 11.52
C ILE A 434 -16.85 -4.74 11.03
N ALA A 435 -17.85 -4.94 11.89
CA ALA A 435 -19.14 -5.52 11.52
C ALA A 435 -19.84 -4.70 10.42
N VAL A 436 -19.87 -3.37 10.55
CA VAL A 436 -20.43 -2.47 9.51
C VAL A 436 -19.56 -2.48 8.25
N ALA A 437 -18.24 -2.56 8.35
CA ALA A 437 -17.35 -2.67 7.19
C ALA A 437 -17.61 -3.97 6.40
N VAL A 438 -17.75 -5.10 7.11
CA VAL A 438 -18.09 -6.42 6.53
C VAL A 438 -19.49 -6.39 5.91
N ALA A 439 -20.51 -5.86 6.60
CA ALA A 439 -21.86 -5.73 6.07
C ALA A 439 -21.91 -4.84 4.80
N VAL A 440 -21.16 -3.74 4.77
CA VAL A 440 -21.04 -2.87 3.59
C VAL A 440 -20.28 -3.56 2.45
N ALA A 441 -19.27 -4.38 2.75
CA ALA A 441 -18.56 -5.18 1.75
C ALA A 441 -19.47 -6.26 1.15
N LEU A 442 -20.14 -7.07 1.97
CA LEU A 442 -21.10 -8.10 1.55
C LEU A 442 -22.23 -7.48 0.70
N ARG A 443 -22.81 -6.34 1.12
CA ARG A 443 -23.84 -5.60 0.36
C ARG A 443 -23.31 -5.00 -0.94
N ARG A 444 -22.00 -4.87 -1.15
CA ARG A 444 -21.37 -4.50 -2.43
C ARG A 444 -21.14 -5.74 -3.31
N LEU A 445 -20.67 -6.86 -2.75
CA LEU A 445 -20.48 -8.11 -3.48
C LEU A 445 -21.81 -8.72 -3.98
N ALA A 446 -22.89 -8.61 -3.19
CA ALA A 446 -24.23 -9.06 -3.55
C ALA A 446 -24.98 -8.15 -4.55
N ARG A 447 -24.34 -7.11 -5.11
CA ARG A 447 -24.92 -6.25 -6.16
C ARG A 447 -24.50 -6.69 -7.55
N THR A 448 -25.08 -7.79 -8.00
CA THR A 448 -25.09 -8.15 -9.43
C THR A 448 -26.04 -7.22 -10.18
N ARG A 449 -25.57 -6.58 -11.26
CA ARG A 449 -26.42 -5.88 -12.23
C ARG A 449 -26.63 -6.81 -13.42
N ILE A 450 -27.88 -7.11 -13.72
CA ILE A 450 -28.29 -7.90 -14.89
C ILE A 450 -29.07 -6.95 -15.78
N THR A 451 -28.75 -6.93 -17.06
CA THR A 451 -29.41 -6.09 -18.07
C THR A 451 -29.69 -6.92 -19.31
N HIS A 452 -30.96 -6.95 -19.72
CA HIS A 452 -31.40 -7.45 -21.01
C HIS A 452 -31.51 -6.29 -21.99
N ALA A 453 -31.08 -6.52 -23.23
CA ALA A 453 -31.32 -5.71 -24.41
C ALA A 453 -31.70 -6.64 -25.56
N GLU A 454 -32.43 -6.12 -26.55
CA GLU A 454 -32.81 -6.85 -27.75
C GLU A 454 -32.27 -6.08 -28.95
N GLU A 455 -31.43 -6.73 -29.75
CA GLU A 455 -30.83 -6.14 -30.94
C GLU A 455 -31.00 -7.13 -32.11
N ASN A 456 -31.63 -6.68 -33.21
CA ASN A 456 -31.85 -7.48 -34.42
C ASN A 456 -32.53 -8.85 -34.19
N GLY A 457 -33.41 -8.96 -33.18
CA GLY A 457 -34.08 -10.22 -32.81
C GLY A 457 -33.23 -11.17 -31.95
N VAL A 458 -32.07 -10.73 -31.47
CA VAL A 458 -31.22 -11.47 -30.53
C VAL A 458 -31.33 -10.86 -29.13
N HIS A 459 -31.55 -11.70 -28.13
CA HIS A 459 -31.72 -11.29 -26.74
C HIS A 459 -30.37 -11.30 -25.99
N HIS A 460 -29.76 -10.13 -25.85
CA HIS A 460 -28.48 -9.94 -25.18
C HIS A 460 -28.68 -9.74 -23.67
N ILE A 461 -28.11 -10.62 -22.85
CA ILE A 461 -28.22 -10.60 -21.38
C ILE A 461 -26.82 -10.44 -20.79
N HIS A 462 -26.45 -9.21 -20.44
CA HIS A 462 -25.16 -8.90 -19.82
C HIS A 462 -25.29 -8.99 -18.30
N VAL A 463 -24.44 -9.83 -17.67
CA VAL A 463 -24.43 -10.06 -16.23
C VAL A 463 -23.15 -9.53 -15.58
N ARG A 464 -23.26 -8.35 -14.97
CA ARG A 464 -22.16 -7.59 -14.38
C ARG A 464 -22.14 -7.72 -12.85
N GLY A 465 -21.21 -8.51 -12.34
CA GLY A 465 -20.98 -8.72 -10.91
C GLY A 465 -20.60 -10.18 -10.60
N GLN A 466 -20.59 -10.56 -9.32
CA GLN A 466 -20.49 -11.98 -8.96
C GLN A 466 -21.89 -12.61 -9.03
N LEU A 467 -22.02 -13.81 -9.60
CA LEU A 467 -23.31 -14.50 -9.73
C LEU A 467 -23.56 -15.37 -8.50
N THR A 468 -24.24 -14.82 -7.51
CA THR A 468 -24.55 -15.54 -6.26
C THR A 468 -26.02 -15.96 -6.20
N PHE A 469 -26.38 -16.84 -5.27
CA PHE A 469 -27.78 -17.23 -5.01
C PHE A 469 -28.70 -16.02 -4.78
N LEU A 470 -28.19 -14.93 -4.19
CA LEU A 470 -28.91 -13.65 -4.01
C LEU A 470 -29.24 -12.93 -5.34
N ALA A 471 -28.62 -13.32 -6.45
CA ALA A 471 -28.89 -12.83 -7.79
C ALA A 471 -29.87 -13.72 -8.57
N VAL A 472 -30.07 -14.98 -8.19
CA VAL A 472 -30.96 -15.94 -8.89
C VAL A 472 -32.39 -15.40 -9.09
N PRO A 473 -33.06 -14.78 -8.09
CA PRO A 473 -34.39 -14.20 -8.29
C PRO A 473 -34.43 -12.93 -9.17
N ARG A 474 -33.28 -12.43 -9.64
CA ARG A 474 -33.19 -11.42 -10.71
C ARG A 474 -32.82 -12.08 -12.04
N LEU A 475 -31.83 -12.97 -12.04
CA LEU A 475 -31.39 -13.73 -13.19
C LEU A 475 -32.57 -14.47 -13.84
N SER A 476 -33.28 -15.30 -13.07
CA SER A 476 -34.46 -16.02 -13.55
C SER A 476 -35.51 -15.07 -14.16
N ARG A 477 -35.82 -13.94 -13.50
CA ARG A 477 -36.74 -12.93 -14.05
C ARG A 477 -36.28 -12.30 -15.35
N THR A 478 -34.98 -12.08 -15.55
CA THR A 478 -34.46 -11.56 -16.82
C THR A 478 -34.42 -12.64 -17.91
N LEU A 479 -34.11 -13.90 -17.55
CA LEU A 479 -34.15 -15.04 -18.47
C LEU A 479 -35.58 -15.34 -18.96
N HIS A 480 -36.61 -15.08 -18.13
CA HIS A 480 -38.02 -15.14 -18.54
C HIS A 480 -38.48 -14.00 -19.45
N LEU A 481 -37.64 -13.02 -19.78
CA LEU A 481 -37.93 -12.01 -20.81
C LEU A 481 -37.54 -12.45 -22.23
N VAL A 482 -36.89 -13.61 -22.36
CA VAL A 482 -36.54 -14.23 -23.66
C VAL A 482 -37.76 -15.00 -24.17
N PRO A 483 -38.29 -14.71 -25.37
CA PRO A 483 -39.37 -15.47 -25.98
C PRO A 483 -38.96 -16.91 -26.30
N GLN A 484 -39.92 -17.84 -26.31
CA GLN A 484 -39.71 -19.22 -26.75
C GLN A 484 -39.22 -19.25 -28.21
N GLY A 485 -38.24 -20.10 -28.51
CA GLY A 485 -37.64 -20.20 -29.85
C GLY A 485 -36.64 -19.09 -30.22
N ALA A 486 -36.49 -18.03 -29.42
CA ALA A 486 -35.59 -16.92 -29.75
C ALA A 486 -34.10 -17.26 -29.60
N HIS A 487 -33.22 -16.50 -30.26
CA HIS A 487 -31.77 -16.56 -30.06
C HIS A 487 -31.36 -15.64 -28.90
N ALA A 488 -30.57 -16.15 -27.97
CA ALA A 488 -30.08 -15.41 -26.80
C ALA A 488 -28.55 -15.46 -26.70
N VAL A 489 -27.94 -14.41 -26.13
CA VAL A 489 -26.50 -14.35 -25.84
C VAL A 489 -26.33 -13.87 -24.40
N ILE A 490 -25.68 -14.69 -23.56
CA ILE A 490 -25.52 -14.45 -22.13
C ILE A 490 -24.05 -14.16 -21.82
N GLU A 491 -23.74 -12.88 -21.64
CA GLU A 491 -22.40 -12.40 -21.30
C GLU A 491 -22.16 -12.43 -19.78
N LEU A 492 -21.19 -13.23 -19.35
CA LEU A 492 -20.80 -13.35 -17.94
C LEU A 492 -19.52 -12.57 -17.62
N ASP A 493 -19.65 -11.28 -17.31
CA ASP A 493 -18.57 -10.38 -16.84
C ASP A 493 -18.01 -10.77 -15.43
N GLY A 494 -18.55 -11.82 -14.81
CA GLY A 494 -18.33 -12.20 -13.41
C GLY A 494 -17.17 -13.18 -13.17
N SER A 495 -16.34 -12.89 -12.17
CA SER A 495 -15.21 -13.76 -11.78
C SER A 495 -15.60 -14.98 -10.94
N PHE A 496 -16.82 -15.00 -10.39
CA PHE A 496 -17.35 -16.03 -9.50
C PHE A 496 -18.82 -16.28 -9.80
N MET A 497 -19.21 -17.56 -9.75
CA MET A 497 -20.59 -18.04 -9.78
C MET A 497 -20.71 -19.15 -8.74
N ASP A 498 -21.75 -19.13 -7.89
CA ASP A 498 -22.06 -20.24 -6.97
C ASP A 498 -22.98 -21.29 -7.59
N HIS A 499 -23.21 -22.39 -6.86
CA HIS A 499 -23.86 -23.57 -7.40
C HIS A 499 -25.31 -23.33 -7.81
N ALA A 500 -26.11 -22.69 -6.95
CA ALA A 500 -27.51 -22.37 -7.24
C ALA A 500 -27.66 -21.44 -8.46
N ALA A 501 -26.73 -20.51 -8.65
CA ALA A 501 -26.73 -19.62 -9.81
C ALA A 501 -26.21 -20.28 -11.11
N TYR A 502 -25.37 -21.31 -11.00
CA TYR A 502 -24.99 -22.17 -12.13
C TYR A 502 -26.13 -23.09 -12.55
N GLU A 503 -26.77 -23.77 -11.58
CA GLU A 503 -27.90 -24.68 -11.76
C GLU A 503 -29.08 -23.95 -12.44
N SER A 504 -29.51 -22.82 -11.87
CA SER A 504 -30.59 -21.98 -12.45
C SER A 504 -30.34 -21.52 -13.88
N LEU A 505 -29.06 -21.33 -14.26
CA LEU A 505 -28.67 -20.91 -15.60
C LEU A 505 -28.59 -22.09 -16.58
N GLN A 506 -28.11 -23.24 -16.11
CA GLN A 506 -28.07 -24.49 -16.89
C GLN A 506 -29.47 -25.03 -17.18
N ASP A 507 -30.37 -25.01 -16.20
CA ASP A 507 -31.71 -25.56 -16.38
C ASP A 507 -32.59 -24.67 -17.26
N TRP A 508 -32.43 -23.34 -17.18
CA TRP A 508 -33.01 -22.43 -18.17
C TRP A 508 -32.44 -22.70 -19.58
N HIS A 509 -31.11 -22.83 -19.73
CA HIS A 509 -30.48 -23.09 -21.04
C HIS A 509 -30.98 -24.40 -21.66
N LYS A 510 -31.02 -25.50 -20.90
CA LYS A 510 -31.62 -26.78 -21.34
C LYS A 510 -33.08 -26.61 -21.76
N THR A 511 -33.89 -25.93 -20.95
CA THR A 511 -35.32 -25.73 -21.21
C THR A 511 -35.55 -24.89 -22.46
N HIS A 512 -34.78 -23.82 -22.65
CA HIS A 512 -34.83 -22.94 -23.83
C HIS A 512 -34.44 -23.70 -25.10
N THR A 513 -33.36 -24.49 -25.06
CA THR A 513 -32.96 -25.35 -26.21
C THR A 513 -33.95 -26.47 -26.50
N ALA A 514 -34.57 -27.07 -25.48
CA ALA A 514 -35.62 -28.07 -25.66
C ALA A 514 -36.92 -27.48 -26.24
N GLN A 515 -37.14 -26.17 -26.09
CA GLN A 515 -38.23 -25.40 -26.71
C GLN A 515 -37.84 -24.81 -28.08
N GLY A 516 -36.74 -25.28 -28.69
CA GLY A 516 -36.29 -24.86 -30.02
C GLY A 516 -35.54 -23.52 -30.05
N GLY A 517 -35.29 -22.90 -28.91
CA GLY A 517 -34.48 -21.68 -28.79
C GLY A 517 -32.98 -21.95 -28.88
N THR A 518 -32.21 -20.90 -29.08
CA THR A 518 -30.73 -20.94 -29.12
C THR A 518 -30.16 -20.00 -28.07
N ALA A 519 -29.04 -20.38 -27.42
CA ALA A 519 -28.51 -19.63 -26.28
C ALA A 519 -27.00 -19.81 -26.10
N ASP A 520 -26.20 -18.82 -26.52
CA ASP A 520 -24.75 -18.80 -26.33
C ASP A 520 -24.36 -18.22 -24.97
N LEU A 521 -23.46 -18.89 -24.24
CA LEU A 521 -22.88 -18.40 -22.99
C LEU A 521 -21.45 -17.90 -23.22
N THR A 522 -21.27 -16.58 -23.27
CA THR A 522 -19.99 -15.92 -23.54
C THR A 522 -19.34 -15.41 -22.24
N GLY A 523 -18.02 -15.19 -22.27
CA GLY A 523 -17.22 -14.83 -21.08
C GLY A 523 -16.56 -15.99 -20.33
N ARG A 524 -16.76 -17.24 -20.77
CA ARG A 524 -16.02 -18.43 -20.29
C ARG A 524 -15.41 -19.20 -21.47
N ARG A 525 -14.23 -19.82 -21.25
CA ARG A 525 -13.81 -20.98 -22.06
C ARG A 525 -14.59 -22.20 -21.60
N THR A 526 -15.23 -22.90 -22.52
CA THR A 526 -15.97 -24.15 -22.28
C THR A 526 -15.03 -25.30 -21.95
N PRO A 527 -15.29 -26.08 -20.88
CA PRO A 527 -14.94 -27.48 -20.80
C PRO A 527 -15.97 -28.32 -21.59
N THR A 528 -15.58 -29.50 -22.04
CA THR A 528 -16.46 -30.48 -22.71
C THR A 528 -17.37 -31.23 -21.73
N THR A 529 -18.23 -32.10 -22.28
CA THR A 529 -19.41 -32.71 -21.64
C THR A 529 -19.13 -33.58 -20.40
N PRO A 530 -20.14 -33.74 -19.51
CA PRO A 530 -19.94 -34.33 -18.18
C PRO A 530 -19.95 -35.86 -18.16
N SER A 531 -19.12 -36.43 -17.29
CA SER A 531 -19.29 -37.76 -16.71
C SER A 531 -19.11 -37.67 -15.18
N GLU A 532 -19.56 -38.69 -14.44
CA GLU A 532 -19.90 -38.58 -13.02
C GLU A 532 -18.71 -38.18 -12.11
N CYS A 533 -18.94 -37.25 -11.19
CA CYS A 533 -17.91 -36.69 -10.31
C CYS A 533 -18.28 -36.81 -8.82
N ARG A 534 -17.31 -37.21 -7.98
CA ARG A 534 -17.38 -37.08 -6.51
C ARG A 534 -16.40 -36.00 -6.04
N CYS A 535 -16.91 -34.84 -5.63
CA CYS A 535 -16.08 -33.70 -5.20
C CYS A 535 -16.01 -33.58 -3.67
N ARG A 536 -14.89 -33.07 -3.14
CA ARG A 536 -14.79 -32.67 -1.73
C ARG A 536 -15.23 -31.21 -1.52
N PRO A 537 -15.80 -30.86 -0.35
CA PRO A 537 -16.24 -29.49 -0.06
C PRO A 537 -15.14 -28.43 -0.20
N TRP A 538 -15.55 -27.19 -0.51
CA TRP A 538 -14.75 -25.95 -0.47
C TRP A 538 -13.60 -25.78 -1.49
N THR A 539 -13.51 -26.62 -2.53
CA THR A 539 -12.50 -26.43 -3.61
C THR A 539 -12.89 -25.28 -4.56
N PRO A 540 -12.07 -24.22 -4.74
CA PRO A 540 -12.38 -23.13 -5.67
C PRO A 540 -12.33 -23.60 -7.13
N TRP A 541 -13.44 -23.40 -7.85
CA TRP A 541 -13.68 -24.00 -9.19
C TRP A 541 -12.64 -23.65 -10.28
N ARG A 542 -11.83 -22.60 -10.09
CA ARG A 542 -10.70 -22.25 -10.99
C ARG A 542 -9.57 -23.29 -11.02
N ASN A 543 -9.47 -24.16 -10.01
CA ASN A 543 -8.41 -25.16 -9.89
C ASN A 543 -8.96 -26.60 -9.97
N HIS A 544 -10.18 -26.80 -10.47
CA HIS A 544 -10.83 -28.11 -10.51
C HIS A 544 -10.36 -28.92 -11.73
N GLN A 545 -9.26 -29.67 -11.58
CA GLN A 545 -8.77 -30.61 -12.59
C GLN A 545 -9.19 -32.04 -12.24
N CYS A 546 -10.13 -32.60 -13.00
CA CYS A 546 -10.50 -34.02 -12.90
C CYS A 546 -9.51 -34.84 -13.76
N GLY A 547 -8.46 -35.37 -13.14
CA GLY A 547 -7.55 -36.30 -13.80
C GLY A 547 -8.13 -37.71 -13.86
N SER A 548 -8.07 -38.36 -15.02
CA SER A 548 -8.36 -39.78 -15.15
C SER A 548 -7.22 -40.62 -14.58
N LEU A 549 -7.54 -41.70 -13.88
CA LEU A 549 -6.60 -42.80 -13.66
C LEU A 549 -6.54 -43.65 -14.93
N MET A 550 -5.50 -43.45 -15.74
CA MET A 550 -5.12 -44.48 -16.71
C MET A 550 -4.72 -45.75 -15.96
N PRO A 551 -5.04 -46.96 -16.48
CA PRO A 551 -4.59 -48.21 -15.89
C PRO A 551 -3.05 -48.24 -15.85
N THR A 552 -2.48 -48.55 -14.71
CA THR A 552 -1.04 -48.81 -14.59
C THR A 552 -0.69 -50.05 -15.42
N GLN A 553 0.14 -49.89 -16.46
CA GLN A 553 0.82 -51.03 -17.07
C GLN A 553 1.68 -51.72 -16.00
N GLN A 554 1.60 -53.04 -15.90
CA GLN A 554 2.50 -53.83 -15.07
C GLN A 554 3.85 -53.97 -15.79
N GLU A 555 4.91 -53.43 -15.20
CA GLU A 555 6.27 -53.81 -15.57
C GLU A 555 6.51 -55.28 -15.20
N ALA A 556 6.79 -56.10 -16.21
CA ALA A 556 7.07 -57.51 -16.02
C ALA A 556 8.53 -57.71 -15.55
N THR A 557 8.75 -57.85 -14.25
CA THR A 557 9.99 -58.38 -13.69
C THR A 557 9.88 -59.87 -13.44
N GLY A 558 10.44 -60.68 -14.34
CA GLY A 558 10.53 -62.12 -14.14
C GLY A 558 11.76 -62.50 -13.32
N THR A 559 11.58 -63.32 -12.27
CA THR A 559 12.32 -64.60 -12.14
C THR A 559 11.84 -65.47 -10.97
N ALA A 560 11.70 -66.77 -11.26
CA ALA A 560 12.04 -67.91 -10.41
C ALA A 560 11.33 -68.12 -9.03
N THR A 561 10.46 -69.15 -9.02
CA THR A 561 10.27 -70.26 -8.04
C THR A 561 8.90 -70.38 -7.36
N GLY A 562 8.51 -71.62 -7.01
CA GLY A 562 7.36 -71.93 -6.12
C GLY A 562 6.24 -72.74 -6.78
N ALA A 563 6.32 -74.07 -6.69
CA ALA A 563 5.36 -75.03 -7.26
C ALA A 563 3.97 -75.06 -6.61
N SER A 564 3.02 -75.72 -7.32
CA SER A 564 1.68 -76.20 -6.88
C SER A 564 0.60 -75.14 -6.57
N GLY A 565 -0.68 -75.37 -6.87
CA GLY A 565 -1.31 -76.47 -7.62
C GLY A 565 -2.83 -76.57 -7.37
N LEU A 566 -3.58 -77.22 -8.28
CA LEU A 566 -5.06 -77.45 -8.25
C LEU A 566 -5.92 -76.16 -8.37
N SER A 567 -7.13 -76.15 -8.94
CA SER A 567 -7.87 -77.15 -9.75
C SER A 567 -9.07 -76.48 -10.45
N ASP A 568 -9.40 -76.93 -11.66
CA ASP A 568 -10.70 -76.86 -12.36
C ASP A 568 -11.38 -75.47 -12.62
N GLY A 569 -12.09 -75.25 -13.73
CA GLY A 569 -12.29 -76.10 -14.92
C GLY A 569 -13.37 -75.57 -15.86
N ASN A 570 -13.28 -75.91 -17.15
CA ASN A 570 -14.20 -75.56 -18.26
C ASN A 570 -14.31 -74.06 -18.62
N GLY A 571 -14.51 -73.66 -19.89
CA GLY A 571 -14.67 -74.44 -21.13
C GLY A 571 -14.14 -73.67 -22.35
N ALA A 572 -14.12 -74.33 -23.52
CA ALA A 572 -13.41 -73.93 -24.74
C ALA A 572 -14.38 -73.94 -25.96
N PRO A 573 -13.95 -73.84 -27.24
CA PRO A 573 -13.03 -72.90 -27.92
C PRO A 573 -13.79 -72.30 -29.17
N PRO A 574 -13.37 -72.31 -30.48
CA PRO A 574 -12.06 -72.34 -31.16
C PRO A 574 -11.89 -71.42 -32.43
N VAL A 575 -10.72 -71.53 -33.09
CA VAL A 575 -10.34 -71.15 -34.50
C VAL A 575 -10.34 -69.64 -34.86
N GLY A 576 -9.47 -69.08 -35.72
CA GLY A 576 -8.28 -69.56 -36.47
C GLY A 576 -7.16 -68.48 -36.48
N GLY A 577 -5.96 -68.67 -37.04
CA GLY A 577 -5.66 -68.90 -38.47
C GLY A 577 -5.40 -67.55 -39.18
N LEU A 578 -4.40 -67.36 -40.06
CA LEU A 578 -3.52 -68.31 -40.75
C LEU A 578 -2.33 -67.54 -41.43
N TRP A 579 -1.07 -67.98 -41.23
CA TRP A 579 0.11 -67.90 -42.16
C TRP A 579 0.65 -66.50 -42.61
N ALA A 580 1.95 -66.19 -42.42
CA ALA A 580 3.13 -66.39 -43.31
C ALA A 580 3.47 -65.09 -44.12
N ASP A 581 4.67 -64.80 -44.65
CA ASP A 581 5.95 -65.51 -44.85
C ASP A 581 7.18 -64.61 -44.53
N GLY A 582 8.41 -65.15 -44.66
CA GLY A 582 9.70 -64.40 -44.69
C GLY A 582 10.13 -64.00 -46.13
N PRO A 583 11.45 -63.93 -46.49
CA PRO A 583 12.66 -64.27 -45.71
C PRO A 583 13.86 -63.28 -45.93
N GLU A 584 15.09 -63.73 -45.59
CA GLU A 584 16.43 -63.32 -46.13
C GLU A 584 16.96 -61.88 -45.86
N ASP A 585 18.10 -61.70 -45.17
CA ASP A 585 19.54 -61.83 -45.56
C ASP A 585 20.08 -60.59 -46.33
N GLY A 586 21.34 -60.15 -46.16
CA GLY A 586 22.42 -60.57 -45.25
C GLY A 586 23.72 -59.77 -45.46
N THR A 587 24.50 -59.55 -44.38
CA THR A 587 25.94 -59.15 -44.32
C THR A 587 26.57 -58.21 -45.38
N SER A 588 27.19 -57.09 -44.94
CA SER A 588 28.66 -56.86 -45.08
C SER A 588 29.13 -55.44 -44.65
N ALA A 589 30.42 -55.32 -44.35
CA ALA A 589 31.22 -54.08 -44.27
C ALA A 589 32.60 -54.38 -44.91
N PRO A 590 33.35 -53.39 -45.46
CA PRO A 590 34.43 -52.78 -44.63
C PRO A 590 34.95 -51.36 -45.04
N GLY A 591 35.65 -50.69 -44.11
CA GLY A 591 37.02 -50.16 -44.35
C GLY A 591 37.29 -48.74 -44.90
N GLY A 592 38.12 -47.97 -44.18
CA GLY A 592 38.94 -46.84 -44.69
C GLY A 592 38.35 -45.42 -44.50
N GLY A 593 39.14 -44.34 -44.30
CA GLY A 593 40.61 -44.23 -44.14
C GLY A 593 41.08 -42.80 -43.78
N ALA A 594 42.23 -42.69 -43.10
CA ALA A 594 42.80 -41.52 -42.38
C ALA A 594 43.22 -40.25 -43.18
N SER A 595 43.39 -39.10 -42.49
CA SER A 595 44.64 -38.26 -42.44
C SER A 595 44.45 -36.84 -41.83
N GLY A 596 45.52 -36.22 -41.28
CA GLY A 596 45.54 -34.79 -40.84
C GLY A 596 46.36 -34.46 -39.55
N PRO A 597 47.51 -33.74 -39.59
CA PRO A 597 48.38 -33.47 -38.41
C PRO A 597 48.76 -31.97 -38.15
N TRP A 598 49.74 -31.74 -37.25
CA TRP A 598 50.36 -30.46 -36.78
C TRP A 598 49.51 -29.63 -35.78
N GLY A 599 50.02 -28.89 -34.78
CA GLY A 599 51.40 -28.61 -34.29
C GLY A 599 51.63 -27.08 -34.11
N GLY A 600 52.17 -26.50 -33.02
CA GLY A 600 52.67 -26.98 -31.72
C GLY A 600 53.18 -25.79 -30.85
N THR A 601 53.99 -26.02 -29.79
CA THR A 601 54.78 -25.02 -28.99
C THR A 601 54.04 -23.90 -28.22
N SER A 602 54.53 -23.32 -27.11
CA SER A 602 55.56 -23.70 -26.11
C SER A 602 55.53 -22.75 -24.88
N THR A 603 55.91 -23.21 -23.68
CA THR A 603 56.79 -22.53 -22.68
C THR A 603 56.90 -23.36 -21.37
N PRO A 604 57.96 -23.21 -20.53
CA PRO A 604 58.30 -24.20 -19.50
C PRO A 604 58.33 -23.71 -18.03
N GLU A 605 58.41 -24.72 -17.16
CA GLU A 605 59.05 -24.85 -15.84
C GLU A 605 59.68 -23.63 -15.10
N GLY A 606 59.52 -23.64 -13.77
CA GLY A 606 60.71 -23.73 -12.88
C GLY A 606 60.86 -22.73 -11.73
N GLY A 607 61.25 -23.24 -10.55
CA GLY A 607 62.08 -22.51 -9.58
C GLY A 607 61.40 -21.90 -8.34
N ALA A 608 61.81 -22.36 -7.16
CA ALA A 608 61.90 -21.56 -5.93
C ALA A 608 63.40 -21.22 -5.70
N PRO A 609 63.77 -20.14 -4.98
CA PRO A 609 63.85 -20.19 -3.51
C PRO A 609 63.61 -18.84 -2.79
N GLY A 610 63.80 -18.80 -1.46
CA GLY A 610 64.17 -17.58 -0.70
C GLY A 610 65.71 -17.46 -0.56
N PRO A 611 66.28 -16.66 0.38
CA PRO A 611 65.70 -15.88 1.50
C PRO A 611 66.13 -14.38 1.50
N GLY A 612 65.98 -13.64 2.61
CA GLY A 612 66.64 -12.33 2.82
C GLY A 612 66.04 -11.42 3.92
N ASP A 613 66.88 -10.86 4.79
CA ASP A 613 66.53 -10.14 6.05
C ASP A 613 66.45 -8.59 5.96
N GLY A 614 65.96 -7.96 7.05
CA GLY A 614 66.15 -6.53 7.42
C GLY A 614 64.97 -5.93 8.23
N THR A 615 64.99 -5.78 9.58
CA THR A 615 65.74 -4.82 10.46
C THR A 615 65.48 -3.33 10.14
N SER A 616 65.22 -2.39 11.08
CA SER A 616 65.35 -2.37 12.56
C SER A 616 64.56 -1.21 13.24
N GLY A 617 64.35 -1.26 14.57
CA GLY A 617 63.79 -0.19 15.45
C GLY A 617 62.59 -0.69 16.27
N ALA A 618 62.54 -0.78 17.61
CA ALA A 618 63.16 -0.04 18.72
C ALA A 618 62.61 1.40 18.85
N ASP A 619 62.11 1.90 19.99
CA ASP A 619 62.07 1.42 21.41
C ASP A 619 60.58 1.33 21.92
N GLY A 620 60.18 1.01 23.16
CA GLY A 620 60.85 0.59 24.40
C GLY A 620 59.89 0.69 25.62
N GLU A 621 60.16 -0.06 26.70
CA GLU A 621 59.52 -0.02 28.05
C GLU A 621 58.00 -0.33 28.23
N VAL A 622 57.51 -0.76 29.40
CA VAL A 622 57.96 -1.87 30.30
C VAL A 622 56.82 -2.22 31.30
N SER A 623 56.64 -3.51 31.63
CA SER A 623 55.90 -4.10 32.78
C SER A 623 54.42 -3.70 33.09
N GLY A 624 53.58 -4.58 33.65
CA GLY A 624 53.81 -5.97 34.06
C GLY A 624 52.54 -6.68 34.61
N ALA A 625 52.73 -7.94 35.04
CA ALA A 625 51.75 -8.95 35.51
C ALA A 625 50.74 -8.49 36.62
N GLY A 626 49.66 -9.22 36.94
CA GLY A 626 49.25 -10.60 36.58
C GLY A 626 47.72 -10.84 36.78
N HIS A 627 47.10 -11.95 36.34
CA HIS A 627 47.07 -13.29 36.99
C HIS A 627 46.41 -13.30 38.41
N ARG A 628 45.48 -14.21 38.77
CA ARG A 628 44.88 -15.38 38.07
C ARG A 628 43.57 -15.88 38.73
N GLU A 629 42.74 -16.54 37.90
CA GLU A 629 41.89 -17.76 38.11
C GLU A 629 41.11 -18.11 39.42
N ALA A 630 39.89 -18.64 39.19
CA ALA A 630 39.13 -19.67 39.96
C ALA A 630 38.61 -19.33 41.40
N GLY A 631 37.55 -19.98 41.91
CA GLY A 631 36.59 -20.95 41.33
C GLY A 631 35.70 -21.63 42.39
N HIS A 632 34.67 -22.40 41.97
CA HIS A 632 33.81 -23.33 42.78
C HIS A 632 32.92 -22.71 43.91
N THR A 633 31.58 -22.77 43.90
CA THR A 633 30.53 -23.84 43.96
C THR A 633 30.17 -24.38 45.37
N GLY A 634 28.90 -24.23 45.80
CA GLY A 634 28.23 -25.12 46.78
C GLY A 634 27.62 -24.48 48.06
N PRO A 635 26.36 -24.78 48.43
CA PRO A 635 25.73 -24.45 49.74
C PRO A 635 25.65 -25.74 50.66
N PRO A 636 25.13 -25.77 51.92
CA PRO A 636 23.70 -25.52 52.27
C PRO A 636 23.35 -25.08 53.74
N ALA A 637 22.03 -25.03 54.02
CA ALA A 637 21.33 -25.21 55.32
C ALA A 637 21.18 -24.05 56.35
N GLY A 638 20.05 -24.10 57.10
CA GLY A 638 19.70 -23.25 58.26
C GLY A 638 19.77 -24.02 59.60
N PRO A 639 19.13 -23.57 60.72
CA PRO A 639 17.69 -23.29 60.82
C PRO A 639 17.28 -22.08 61.74
N GLY A 640 15.99 -21.95 62.10
CA GLY A 640 15.47 -21.03 63.14
C GLY A 640 15.47 -21.65 64.57
N PRO A 641 14.61 -21.23 65.55
CA PRO A 641 13.34 -20.47 65.41
C PRO A 641 12.97 -19.46 66.55
N ALA A 642 11.71 -18.95 66.50
CA ALA A 642 10.79 -18.68 67.64
C ALA A 642 10.65 -17.29 68.35
N SER A 643 9.44 -17.13 68.93
CA SER A 643 8.96 -16.24 70.00
C SER A 643 8.36 -14.83 69.71
N THR A 644 7.17 -14.61 70.28
CA THR A 644 6.41 -13.34 70.46
C THR A 644 6.31 -13.01 71.96
N PRO A 645 5.93 -11.77 72.34
CA PRO A 645 4.71 -11.60 73.18
C PRO A 645 3.88 -10.30 72.91
N LEU A 646 2.92 -9.99 73.79
CA LEU A 646 1.80 -9.01 73.64
C LEU A 646 1.90 -7.73 74.51
N GLY A 647 1.08 -6.71 74.20
CA GLY A 647 0.52 -5.70 75.15
C GLY A 647 0.53 -4.24 74.61
N THR A 648 -0.58 -3.58 74.23
CA THR A 648 -1.66 -2.90 75.03
C THR A 648 -1.17 -1.73 75.92
N THR A 649 -1.81 -0.53 75.98
CA THR A 649 -3.27 -0.24 76.12
C THR A 649 -3.79 1.07 75.44
N THR A 650 -5.13 1.19 75.39
CA THR A 650 -6.02 2.30 74.93
C THR A 650 -6.26 3.38 76.02
N PRO A 651 -7.31 4.27 76.07
CA PRO A 651 -8.63 4.43 75.37
C PRO A 651 -8.63 5.56 74.29
N ALA A 652 -9.72 6.09 73.71
CA ALA A 652 -11.20 5.99 73.83
C ALA A 652 -11.85 6.22 72.41
N ASN A 653 -13.16 6.37 72.14
CA ASN A 653 -14.43 6.39 72.92
C ASN A 653 -15.63 5.93 72.01
N SER A 654 -16.90 6.10 72.43
CA SER A 654 -18.14 5.86 71.63
C SER A 654 -19.28 6.84 72.08
N PRO A 655 -20.61 6.78 71.72
CA PRO A 655 -21.47 5.60 71.38
C PRO A 655 -22.58 5.74 70.28
N THR A 656 -23.08 4.57 69.82
CA THR A 656 -24.46 4.23 69.31
C THR A 656 -25.13 5.00 68.14
N GLY A 657 -25.91 4.34 67.24
CA GLY A 657 -26.21 2.91 67.08
C GLY A 657 -27.37 2.56 66.11
N THR A 658 -27.62 1.24 65.95
CA THR A 658 -28.81 0.54 65.38
C THR A 658 -29.18 0.60 63.88
N SER A 659 -29.52 -0.59 63.34
CA SER A 659 -30.11 -0.90 62.00
C SER A 659 -31.67 -0.94 62.08
N PRO A 660 -32.48 -1.20 61.01
CA PRO A 660 -32.43 -2.39 60.11
C PRO A 660 -32.79 -2.13 58.61
N ALA A 661 -32.99 -3.20 57.84
CA ALA A 661 -33.34 -3.19 56.40
C ALA A 661 -34.77 -3.73 56.13
N SER A 662 -35.36 -3.40 54.96
CA SER A 662 -36.52 -4.11 54.35
C SER A 662 -36.82 -3.65 52.90
N ALA A 663 -37.60 -4.48 52.19
CA ALA A 663 -38.33 -4.25 50.92
C ALA A 663 -39.59 -5.17 50.94
N PRO A 664 -40.48 -5.29 49.93
CA PRO A 664 -40.64 -4.59 48.63
C PRO A 664 -42.14 -4.14 48.38
N THR A 665 -42.64 -4.18 47.12
CA THR A 665 -44.05 -3.98 46.64
C THR A 665 -44.58 -2.52 46.61
N GLY A 666 -45.61 -2.14 45.83
CA GLY A 666 -46.53 -2.89 44.92
C GLY A 666 -47.01 -2.06 43.70
N ALA A 667 -48.13 -2.39 43.02
CA ALA A 667 -48.48 -1.83 41.70
C ALA A 667 -50.00 -1.70 41.35
N THR A 668 -50.33 -0.83 40.37
CA THR A 668 -51.62 -0.68 39.60
C THR A 668 -52.87 -0.19 40.40
N PRO A 669 -54.04 0.22 39.78
CA PRO A 669 -54.45 0.29 38.36
C PRO A 669 -55.21 1.58 37.84
N ILE A 670 -55.23 1.75 36.50
CA ILE A 670 -56.33 2.17 35.54
C ILE A 670 -57.47 3.16 35.95
N GLY A 671 -57.77 4.20 35.12
CA GLY A 671 -59.14 4.78 34.98
C GLY A 671 -59.34 6.22 34.40
N THR A 672 -60.13 6.36 33.31
CA THR A 672 -60.69 7.61 32.65
C THR A 672 -61.93 8.22 33.37
N PRO A 673 -62.53 9.42 33.05
CA PRO A 673 -62.74 10.09 31.72
C PRO A 673 -62.53 11.66 31.68
N ALA A 674 -63.40 12.46 30.99
CA ALA A 674 -63.05 13.79 30.40
C ALA A 674 -64.16 14.91 30.35
N ASP A 675 -63.74 16.12 29.91
CA ASP A 675 -64.51 17.34 29.46
C ASP A 675 -65.26 18.19 30.55
N PRO A 676 -65.78 19.44 30.32
CA PRO A 676 -65.90 20.26 29.08
C PRO A 676 -65.72 21.83 29.11
N GLY A 677 -65.62 22.45 27.91
CA GLY A 677 -66.06 23.84 27.54
C GLY A 677 -65.12 25.07 27.81
N GLN A 678 -64.71 25.95 26.87
CA GLN A 678 -65.34 26.85 25.84
C GLN A 678 -65.73 28.28 26.36
N PRO A 679 -65.75 29.37 25.53
CA PRO A 679 -66.06 29.44 24.08
C PRO A 679 -65.08 30.25 23.16
N ARG A 680 -65.59 30.83 22.05
CA ARG A 680 -64.99 31.10 20.70
C ARG A 680 -65.31 32.53 20.16
N PRO A 681 -65.08 32.94 18.88
CA PRO A 681 -64.61 32.27 17.62
C PRO A 681 -63.27 32.88 17.11
N SER A 682 -62.86 33.05 15.83
CA SER A 682 -63.30 32.86 14.40
C SER A 682 -62.03 33.00 13.49
N SER A 683 -61.95 32.79 12.15
CA SER A 683 -62.62 31.97 11.10
C SER A 683 -61.71 32.00 9.83
N THR A 684 -61.25 30.91 9.18
CA THR A 684 -61.88 29.98 8.19
C THR A 684 -62.38 30.60 6.84
N PRO A 685 -62.40 29.88 5.68
CA PRO A 685 -62.13 28.43 5.41
C PRO A 685 -61.14 28.18 4.20
N PRO A 686 -61.22 27.12 3.34
CA PRO A 686 -60.47 25.85 3.49
C PRO A 686 -59.77 25.34 2.18
N ALA A 687 -59.50 24.03 2.05
CA ALA A 687 -58.95 23.36 0.84
C ALA A 687 -59.47 21.91 0.64
N ALA A 688 -59.56 21.40 -0.61
CA ALA A 688 -59.49 19.96 -1.00
C ALA A 688 -59.64 19.68 -2.53
N GLU A 689 -58.58 19.13 -3.16
CA GLU A 689 -58.54 18.03 -4.17
C GLU A 689 -59.40 18.03 -5.50
N PRO A 690 -59.34 17.05 -6.44
CA PRO A 690 -59.03 17.27 -7.89
C PRO A 690 -60.22 16.87 -8.84
N PRO A 691 -60.10 16.46 -10.15
CA PRO A 691 -58.97 16.26 -11.09
C PRO A 691 -59.19 16.68 -12.60
N HIS A 692 -58.27 16.23 -13.48
CA HIS A 692 -58.32 16.06 -14.96
C HIS A 692 -57.95 17.19 -15.96
N LEU A 693 -57.16 16.75 -16.97
CA LEU A 693 -57.10 17.10 -18.42
C LEU A 693 -57.57 18.48 -18.94
N GLY A 694 -56.70 19.17 -19.70
CA GLY A 694 -57.11 20.18 -20.69
C GLY A 694 -56.03 21.18 -21.14
N ALA A 695 -55.89 21.41 -22.43
CA ALA A 695 -55.10 22.47 -23.09
C ALA A 695 -55.62 22.69 -24.53
N PRO A 696 -55.22 23.73 -25.29
CA PRO A 696 -54.71 25.07 -24.94
C PRO A 696 -55.79 26.15 -25.29
N PRO A 697 -55.46 27.42 -25.64
CA PRO A 697 -55.21 27.72 -27.07
C PRO A 697 -54.15 28.82 -27.35
N THR A 698 -53.96 29.12 -28.64
CA THR A 698 -52.95 30.01 -29.26
C THR A 698 -53.42 31.46 -29.49
N GLY A 699 -52.50 32.41 -29.67
CA GLY A 699 -52.81 33.76 -30.21
C GLY A 699 -51.62 34.71 -30.46
N THR A 700 -51.22 34.85 -31.72
CA THR A 700 -50.34 35.90 -32.30
C THR A 700 -51.11 36.52 -33.51
N PRO A 701 -50.83 37.74 -34.04
CA PRO A 701 -49.48 38.21 -34.43
C PRO A 701 -49.17 39.73 -34.37
N ALA A 702 -47.90 40.09 -34.58
CA ALA A 702 -47.44 41.33 -35.22
C ALA A 702 -46.01 41.12 -35.79
N ASN A 703 -45.59 41.84 -36.83
CA ASN A 703 -44.33 41.57 -37.57
C ASN A 703 -43.59 42.87 -37.96
N SER A 704 -42.31 42.71 -38.32
CA SER A 704 -41.36 43.63 -38.98
C SER A 704 -40.54 44.59 -38.09
N SER A 705 -39.22 44.79 -38.31
CA SER A 705 -38.27 44.02 -39.16
C SER A 705 -36.79 44.35 -38.88
N ARG A 706 -35.91 43.43 -39.34
CA ARG A 706 -34.48 43.63 -39.70
C ARG A 706 -33.45 43.72 -38.53
N PRO A 707 -32.18 43.31 -38.76
CA PRO A 707 -31.82 41.88 -38.80
C PRO A 707 -30.66 41.51 -37.84
N GLU A 708 -30.35 40.22 -37.74
CA GLU A 708 -29.29 39.66 -36.90
C GLU A 708 -27.87 40.14 -37.26
N ALA A 709 -27.05 40.30 -36.22
CA ALA A 709 -25.62 40.00 -36.27
C ALA A 709 -25.40 38.76 -35.38
N THR A 710 -24.72 37.74 -35.89
CA THR A 710 -24.46 36.49 -35.16
C THR A 710 -23.35 36.68 -34.12
N ASP A 711 -23.76 36.86 -32.87
CA ASP A 711 -22.84 37.15 -31.77
C ASP A 711 -21.90 35.95 -31.50
N THR A 712 -20.59 36.20 -31.58
CA THR A 712 -19.57 35.15 -31.40
C THR A 712 -19.27 35.01 -29.91
N PRO A 713 -19.37 33.80 -29.30
CA PRO A 713 -19.07 33.63 -27.88
C PRO A 713 -17.63 34.08 -27.57
N PRO A 714 -17.42 35.03 -26.62
CA PRO A 714 -16.13 35.70 -26.48
C PRO A 714 -15.04 34.75 -25.97
N LEU A 715 -13.86 34.82 -26.61
CA LEU A 715 -12.64 34.22 -26.07
C LEU A 715 -12.31 34.88 -24.73
N GLY A 716 -12.44 34.15 -23.62
CA GLY A 716 -12.15 34.71 -22.31
C GLY A 716 -12.62 33.94 -21.07
N ALA A 717 -13.14 32.73 -21.20
CA ALA A 717 -13.42 31.91 -20.02
C ALA A 717 -12.09 31.50 -19.35
N PRO A 718 -11.81 31.89 -18.09
CA PRO A 718 -10.57 31.51 -17.42
C PRO A 718 -10.58 29.99 -17.19
N THR A 719 -9.70 29.28 -17.88
CA THR A 719 -9.51 27.83 -17.70
C THR A 719 -9.06 27.58 -16.27
N THR A 720 -9.96 27.05 -15.44
CA THR A 720 -9.63 26.71 -14.05
C THR A 720 -8.41 25.78 -14.07
N PRO A 721 -7.28 26.14 -13.41
CA PRO A 721 -6.04 25.41 -13.58
C PRO A 721 -6.23 24.00 -13.04
N VAL A 722 -6.20 23.01 -13.95
CA VAL A 722 -6.28 21.60 -13.61
C VAL A 722 -5.18 21.31 -12.59
N PRO A 723 -5.49 20.90 -11.35
CA PRO A 723 -4.48 20.76 -10.32
C PRO A 723 -3.43 19.75 -10.78
N PRO A 724 -2.12 20.04 -10.58
CA PRO A 724 -1.05 19.23 -11.15
C PRO A 724 -1.22 17.76 -10.74
N PRO A 725 -0.93 16.80 -11.64
CA PRO A 725 -1.26 15.39 -11.45
C PRO A 725 -0.53 14.83 -10.22
N SER A 726 -1.22 14.88 -9.07
CA SER A 726 -0.68 14.47 -7.78
C SER A 726 -0.08 13.06 -7.84
N ALA A 727 0.92 12.77 -6.99
CA ALA A 727 1.54 11.44 -6.92
C ALA A 727 0.51 10.29 -6.75
N HIS A 728 -0.66 10.59 -6.19
CA HIS A 728 -1.79 9.66 -6.11
C HIS A 728 -2.39 9.24 -7.47
N GLN A 729 -2.17 9.96 -8.57
CA GLN A 729 -2.65 9.57 -9.90
C GLN A 729 -1.79 8.45 -10.49
N LEU A 730 -0.46 8.63 -10.54
CA LEU A 730 0.48 7.58 -10.94
C LEU A 730 0.36 6.35 -10.03
N ALA A 731 0.30 6.55 -8.71
CA ALA A 731 0.12 5.46 -7.76
C ALA A 731 -1.21 4.70 -7.94
N ARG A 732 -2.31 5.39 -8.32
CA ARG A 732 -3.58 4.74 -8.69
C ARG A 732 -3.45 3.96 -10.00
N GLY A 733 -2.77 4.50 -11.02
CA GLY A 733 -2.50 3.81 -12.28
C GLY A 733 -1.71 2.51 -12.08
N ILE A 734 -0.58 2.57 -11.36
CA ILE A 734 0.23 1.40 -11.01
C ILE A 734 -0.59 0.40 -10.17
N SER A 735 -1.40 0.87 -9.21
CA SER A 735 -2.30 0.03 -8.42
C SER A 735 -3.39 -0.65 -9.26
N ALA A 736 -3.89 0.01 -10.31
CA ALA A 736 -4.86 -0.57 -11.24
C ALA A 736 -4.18 -1.60 -12.15
N PHE A 737 -3.00 -1.31 -12.69
CA PHE A 737 -2.18 -2.28 -13.45
C PHE A 737 -1.91 -3.55 -12.63
N GLN A 738 -1.38 -3.40 -11.41
CA GLN A 738 -1.04 -4.52 -10.51
C GLN A 738 -2.24 -5.45 -10.21
N ARG A 739 -3.46 -4.90 -10.11
CA ARG A 739 -4.68 -5.66 -9.82
C ARG A 739 -5.38 -6.23 -11.05
N ASN A 740 -5.44 -5.47 -12.14
CA ASN A 740 -6.33 -5.74 -13.26
C ASN A 740 -5.58 -6.25 -14.50
N THR A 741 -4.44 -5.64 -14.83
CA THR A 741 -3.70 -5.88 -16.08
C THR A 741 -2.59 -6.90 -15.88
N ALA A 742 -1.79 -6.74 -14.83
CA ALA A 742 -0.65 -7.61 -14.53
C ALA A 742 -1.03 -9.11 -14.45
N PRO A 743 -2.16 -9.54 -13.86
CA PRO A 743 -2.55 -10.96 -13.87
C PRO A 743 -2.85 -11.52 -15.28
N ARG A 744 -3.19 -10.66 -16.25
CA ARG A 744 -3.45 -11.03 -17.65
C ARG A 744 -2.15 -11.10 -18.46
N VAL A 745 -1.27 -10.10 -18.33
CA VAL A 745 -0.03 -10.00 -19.13
C VAL A 745 1.21 -10.67 -18.51
N ARG A 746 1.14 -11.17 -17.26
CA ARG A 746 2.31 -11.75 -16.56
C ARG A 746 2.95 -12.92 -17.30
N GLY A 747 2.17 -13.77 -17.96
CA GLY A 747 2.71 -14.89 -18.73
C GLY A 747 3.65 -14.39 -19.84
N GLU A 748 3.14 -13.47 -20.65
CA GLU A 748 3.86 -12.91 -21.80
C GLU A 748 5.04 -12.04 -21.38
N LEU A 749 4.88 -11.17 -20.38
CA LEU A 749 6.01 -10.39 -19.86
C LEU A 749 7.10 -11.27 -19.21
N ALA A 750 6.73 -12.42 -18.63
CA ALA A 750 7.71 -13.39 -18.12
C ALA A 750 8.36 -14.22 -19.25
N ARG A 751 7.69 -14.36 -20.39
CA ARG A 751 8.22 -14.98 -21.62
C ARG A 751 9.29 -14.09 -22.24
N LEU A 752 8.93 -12.85 -22.57
CA LEU A 752 9.82 -11.82 -23.12
C LEU A 752 11.02 -11.53 -22.21
N ALA A 753 10.85 -11.60 -20.89
CA ALA A 753 11.96 -11.42 -19.92
C ALA A 753 12.97 -12.60 -19.88
N ARG A 754 12.69 -13.74 -20.53
CA ARG A 754 13.64 -14.86 -20.71
C ARG A 754 14.15 -14.98 -22.15
N GLU A 755 13.25 -14.81 -23.10
CA GLU A 755 13.48 -15.08 -24.53
C GLU A 755 13.91 -13.84 -25.33
N GLY A 756 13.83 -12.65 -24.71
CA GLY A 756 14.07 -11.36 -25.35
C GLY A 756 12.84 -10.83 -26.10
N GLN A 757 13.01 -9.66 -26.71
CA GLN A 757 12.02 -9.06 -27.63
C GLN A 757 12.42 -9.37 -29.08
N ARG A 758 11.43 -9.57 -29.96
CA ARG A 758 11.62 -9.72 -31.41
C ARG A 758 10.55 -8.91 -32.16
N PRO A 759 10.58 -7.57 -32.05
CA PRO A 759 9.58 -6.71 -32.67
C PRO A 759 9.69 -6.78 -34.19
N ALA A 760 8.55 -6.74 -34.88
CA ALA A 760 8.54 -6.76 -36.35
C ALA A 760 8.97 -5.42 -36.97
N GLN A 761 8.86 -4.33 -36.20
CA GLN A 761 8.84 -2.95 -36.70
C GLN A 761 9.40 -1.96 -35.68
N LEU A 762 10.13 -0.95 -36.17
CA LEU A 762 10.45 0.27 -35.42
C LEU A 762 9.37 1.33 -35.69
N PHE A 763 8.71 1.81 -34.64
CA PHE A 763 7.71 2.87 -34.72
C PHE A 763 8.26 4.16 -34.09
N LEU A 764 8.54 5.17 -34.92
CA LEU A 764 9.09 6.46 -34.50
C LEU A 764 7.99 7.52 -34.54
N THR A 765 7.67 8.12 -33.40
CA THR A 765 6.55 9.06 -33.28
C THR A 765 6.78 10.15 -32.22
N CYS A 766 5.79 11.02 -32.06
CA CYS A 766 5.86 12.15 -31.13
C CYS A 766 5.74 11.72 -29.66
N ALA A 767 6.36 12.50 -28.78
CA ALA A 767 6.21 12.42 -27.32
C ALA A 767 4.85 12.96 -26.81
N ASP A 768 3.98 13.46 -27.71
CA ASP A 768 2.63 13.94 -27.38
C ASP A 768 1.80 12.88 -26.64
N SER A 769 1.18 13.25 -25.51
CA SER A 769 0.49 12.31 -24.62
C SER A 769 -0.76 11.66 -25.25
N ARG A 770 -1.27 12.19 -26.37
CA ARG A 770 -2.39 11.62 -27.13
C ARG A 770 -1.96 10.46 -28.03
N LEU A 771 -0.67 10.35 -28.37
CA LEU A 771 -0.15 9.32 -29.25
C LEU A 771 0.19 8.06 -28.43
N VAL A 772 -0.70 7.06 -28.50
CA VAL A 772 -0.55 5.77 -27.83
C VAL A 772 -0.38 4.69 -28.89
N THR A 773 0.87 4.43 -29.30
CA THR A 773 1.19 3.58 -30.46
C THR A 773 0.48 2.23 -30.41
N SER A 774 0.61 1.48 -29.32
CA SER A 774 -0.03 0.16 -29.12
C SER A 774 -1.56 0.16 -29.17
N MET A 775 -2.21 1.33 -29.06
CA MET A 775 -3.66 1.47 -29.29
C MET A 775 -3.96 1.70 -30.77
N ILE A 776 -3.17 2.56 -31.42
CA ILE A 776 -3.31 2.91 -32.84
C ILE A 776 -3.02 1.69 -33.74
N THR A 777 -2.02 0.88 -33.38
CA THR A 777 -1.57 -0.30 -34.13
C THR A 777 -2.13 -1.62 -33.58
N SER A 778 -2.96 -1.57 -32.53
CA SER A 778 -3.45 -2.75 -31.78
C SER A 778 -2.37 -3.74 -31.28
N SER A 779 -1.12 -3.30 -31.15
CA SER A 779 0.03 -4.18 -30.86
C SER A 779 0.17 -4.53 -29.36
N GLY A 780 0.62 -5.75 -29.09
CA GLY A 780 0.93 -6.27 -27.77
C GLY A 780 2.35 -5.92 -27.26
N PRO A 781 2.72 -6.41 -26.06
CA PRO A 781 4.07 -6.25 -25.52
C PRO A 781 5.09 -7.02 -26.36
N GLY A 782 6.14 -6.34 -26.84
CA GLY A 782 7.23 -6.95 -27.60
C GLY A 782 7.09 -6.90 -29.13
N ASP A 783 5.92 -6.56 -29.65
CA ASP A 783 5.62 -6.53 -31.09
C ASP A 783 6.27 -5.34 -31.83
N LEU A 784 6.40 -4.19 -31.13
CA LEU A 784 6.98 -2.95 -31.66
C LEU A 784 8.18 -2.49 -30.82
N PHE A 785 9.24 -2.05 -31.49
CA PHE A 785 10.25 -1.20 -30.89
C PHE A 785 9.83 0.26 -31.10
N VAL A 786 9.74 1.07 -30.04
CA VAL A 786 9.09 2.39 -30.13
C VAL A 786 10.01 3.52 -29.68
N VAL A 787 10.30 4.45 -30.59
CA VAL A 787 11.04 5.69 -30.31
C VAL A 787 10.04 6.84 -30.22
N ARG A 788 10.09 7.60 -29.11
CA ARG A 788 9.20 8.75 -28.86
C ARG A 788 10.01 9.99 -28.52
N ASN A 789 10.01 10.97 -29.41
CA ASN A 789 10.74 12.23 -29.23
C ASN A 789 9.85 13.43 -29.60
N VAL A 790 10.32 14.65 -29.36
CA VAL A 790 9.50 15.86 -29.60
C VAL A 790 9.44 16.14 -31.11
N GLY A 791 8.27 15.95 -31.73
CA GLY A 791 8.06 16.20 -33.17
C GLY A 791 8.48 15.08 -34.12
N ASN A 792 8.64 13.85 -33.64
CA ASN A 792 8.96 12.65 -34.43
C ASN A 792 10.21 12.82 -35.34
N LEU A 793 11.20 13.59 -34.87
CA LEU A 793 12.38 13.99 -35.63
C LEU A 793 13.46 12.89 -35.63
N VAL A 794 14.22 12.83 -36.73
CA VAL A 794 15.36 11.96 -36.97
C VAL A 794 16.56 12.88 -37.27
N PRO A 795 17.56 12.98 -36.39
CA PRO A 795 18.79 13.70 -36.70
C PRO A 795 19.47 13.12 -37.95
N LEU A 796 20.10 13.98 -38.75
CA LEU A 796 20.98 13.54 -39.83
C LEU A 796 22.25 12.91 -39.23
N PRO A 797 22.77 11.81 -39.81
CA PRO A 797 23.99 11.18 -39.33
C PRO A 797 25.20 12.12 -39.57
N GLY A 798 26.04 12.27 -38.55
CA GLY A 798 27.23 13.13 -38.61
C GLY A 798 27.05 14.57 -38.16
N GLU A 799 25.83 15.01 -37.78
CA GLU A 799 25.67 16.22 -36.97
C GLU A 799 26.22 16.03 -35.54
N GLU A 800 26.38 17.13 -34.79
CA GLU A 800 27.05 17.20 -33.47
C GLU A 800 26.74 16.03 -32.51
N SER A 801 27.79 15.49 -31.89
CA SER A 801 27.82 14.28 -31.03
C SER A 801 27.15 14.44 -29.66
N GLY A 802 25.85 14.78 -29.68
CA GLY A 802 25.01 14.95 -28.49
C GLY A 802 23.57 14.47 -28.63
N ASP A 803 23.08 14.21 -29.86
CA ASP A 803 21.70 13.76 -30.14
C ASP A 803 21.62 12.28 -30.55
N ASP A 804 22.70 11.51 -30.35
CA ASP A 804 22.91 10.12 -30.84
C ASP A 804 21.84 9.10 -30.40
N SER A 805 21.02 9.43 -29.40
CA SER A 805 19.98 8.54 -28.86
C SER A 805 18.93 8.08 -29.88
N VAL A 806 18.76 8.79 -31.01
CA VAL A 806 17.90 8.33 -32.11
C VAL A 806 18.67 7.47 -33.11
N ALA A 807 19.90 7.85 -33.47
CA ALA A 807 20.77 7.06 -34.35
C ALA A 807 21.04 5.66 -33.76
N ALA A 808 21.44 5.59 -32.48
CA ALA A 808 21.67 4.34 -31.76
C ALA A 808 20.39 3.49 -31.63
N ALA A 809 19.20 4.11 -31.58
CA ALA A 809 17.93 3.37 -31.57
C ALA A 809 17.56 2.81 -32.96
N ILE A 810 17.92 3.51 -34.03
CA ILE A 810 17.77 3.05 -35.42
C ILE A 810 18.73 1.88 -35.68
N GLU A 811 20.01 2.04 -35.36
CA GLU A 811 21.04 0.99 -35.47
C GLU A 811 20.65 -0.26 -34.68
N TYR A 812 20.26 -0.11 -33.41
CA TYR A 812 19.81 -1.23 -32.58
C TYR A 812 18.54 -1.92 -33.13
N ALA A 813 17.62 -1.17 -33.74
CA ALA A 813 16.44 -1.76 -34.36
C ALA A 813 16.78 -2.59 -35.60
N VAL A 814 17.60 -2.06 -36.49
CA VAL A 814 17.94 -2.70 -37.77
C VAL A 814 18.93 -3.84 -37.57
N ASP A 815 20.06 -3.60 -36.90
CA ASP A 815 21.19 -4.54 -36.88
C ASP A 815 21.16 -5.52 -35.68
N VAL A 816 20.53 -5.16 -34.57
CA VAL A 816 20.41 -6.06 -33.39
C VAL A 816 19.04 -6.72 -33.32
N LEU A 817 17.95 -5.96 -33.44
CA LEU A 817 16.59 -6.51 -33.38
C LEU A 817 16.08 -7.08 -34.72
N ASN A 818 16.72 -6.72 -35.84
CA ASN A 818 16.37 -7.20 -37.18
C ASN A 818 14.88 -6.90 -37.53
N VAL A 819 14.42 -5.68 -37.25
CA VAL A 819 13.07 -5.22 -37.65
C VAL A 819 12.94 -5.22 -39.17
N ARG A 820 11.75 -5.59 -39.68
CA ARG A 820 11.45 -5.65 -41.11
C ARG A 820 10.89 -4.34 -41.68
N SER A 821 10.45 -3.42 -40.83
CA SER A 821 10.08 -2.08 -41.28
C SER A 821 10.30 -0.98 -40.24
N ILE A 822 10.37 0.26 -40.72
CA ILE A 822 10.35 1.49 -39.91
C ILE A 822 9.15 2.34 -40.32
N THR A 823 8.39 2.85 -39.34
CA THR A 823 7.32 3.81 -39.57
C THR A 823 7.60 5.13 -38.86
N VAL A 824 7.55 6.22 -39.61
CA VAL A 824 7.52 7.59 -39.05
C VAL A 824 6.07 8.05 -38.96
N CYS A 825 5.58 8.27 -37.74
CA CYS A 825 4.20 8.68 -37.48
C CYS A 825 4.14 10.12 -36.96
N GLY A 826 3.71 11.04 -37.83
CA GLY A 826 3.29 12.40 -37.49
C GLY A 826 1.81 12.45 -37.09
N HIS A 827 1.35 13.59 -36.58
CA HIS A 827 -0.03 13.72 -36.08
C HIS A 827 -0.59 15.15 -36.12
N SER A 828 -1.91 15.27 -36.05
CA SER A 828 -2.57 16.58 -36.05
C SER A 828 -2.40 17.37 -34.76
N GLY A 829 -2.35 18.71 -34.88
CA GLY A 829 -2.09 19.63 -33.78
C GLY A 829 -0.78 19.32 -33.04
N CYS A 830 0.32 19.11 -33.76
CA CYS A 830 1.60 18.78 -33.16
C CYS A 830 2.27 20.02 -32.56
N GLY A 831 2.32 20.09 -31.22
CA GLY A 831 2.93 21.21 -30.49
C GLY A 831 4.42 21.45 -30.82
N ALA A 832 5.13 20.42 -31.30
CA ALA A 832 6.52 20.55 -31.77
C ALA A 832 6.61 21.30 -33.10
N MET A 833 5.73 20.97 -34.07
CA MET A 833 5.66 21.66 -35.36
C MET A 833 5.11 23.08 -35.19
N GLN A 834 4.13 23.26 -34.30
CA GLN A 834 3.63 24.59 -33.91
C GLN A 834 4.74 25.48 -33.34
N ALA A 835 5.57 24.96 -32.43
CA ALA A 835 6.69 25.70 -31.84
C ALA A 835 7.80 25.97 -32.85
N LEU A 836 8.06 25.04 -33.79
CA LEU A 836 9.01 25.21 -34.88
C LEU A 836 8.58 26.35 -35.84
N LEU A 837 7.29 26.47 -36.15
CA LEU A 837 6.73 27.57 -36.95
C LEU A 837 6.79 28.94 -36.26
N THR A 838 6.70 28.99 -34.92
CA THR A 838 6.66 30.26 -34.16
C THR A 838 7.98 30.60 -33.45
N THR A 839 9.08 29.90 -33.75
CA THR A 839 10.38 30.16 -33.13
C THR A 839 11.13 31.29 -33.84
N GLU A 840 11.13 32.46 -33.22
CA GLU A 840 11.91 33.62 -33.69
C GLU A 840 13.43 33.33 -33.82
N PRO A 841 14.08 33.79 -34.90
CA PRO A 841 15.54 33.84 -35.00
C PRO A 841 16.19 34.57 -33.81
N GLY A 842 17.42 34.20 -33.47
CA GLY A 842 18.20 34.89 -32.41
C GLY A 842 17.80 34.61 -30.95
N GLY A 843 16.56 34.18 -30.65
CA GLY A 843 16.14 33.83 -29.28
C GLY A 843 16.98 32.70 -28.64
N ALA A 844 17.15 32.74 -27.31
CA ALA A 844 18.12 31.96 -26.54
C ALA A 844 18.10 30.42 -26.77
N GLN A 845 19.29 29.80 -26.71
CA GLN A 845 19.54 28.40 -27.07
C GLN A 845 19.13 27.39 -25.98
N THR A 846 17.82 27.19 -25.82
CA THR A 846 17.27 26.13 -24.97
C THR A 846 17.54 24.73 -25.56
N PRO A 847 17.53 23.66 -24.74
CA PRO A 847 17.61 22.28 -25.25
C PRO A 847 16.51 21.95 -26.27
N LEU A 848 15.30 22.51 -26.08
CA LEU A 848 14.20 22.35 -27.04
C LEU A 848 14.50 23.05 -28.38
N LYS A 849 15.04 24.27 -28.35
CA LYS A 849 15.41 25.00 -29.58
C LYS A 849 16.53 24.29 -30.35
N ARG A 850 17.49 23.69 -29.65
CA ARG A 850 18.51 22.82 -30.29
C ARG A 850 17.90 21.54 -30.85
N TRP A 851 17.00 20.87 -30.14
CA TRP A 851 16.34 19.66 -30.65
C TRP A 851 15.49 19.94 -31.90
N LEU A 852 14.71 21.02 -31.90
CA LEU A 852 13.86 21.39 -33.04
C LEU A 852 14.65 21.81 -34.29
N ARG A 853 15.98 22.00 -34.20
CA ARG A 853 16.83 22.25 -35.39
C ARG A 853 16.70 21.14 -36.44
N HIS A 854 16.52 19.89 -35.99
CA HIS A 854 16.33 18.71 -36.84
C HIS A 854 15.05 18.74 -37.68
N GLY A 855 14.11 19.64 -37.35
CA GLY A 855 12.91 19.91 -38.14
C GLY A 855 13.06 21.07 -39.13
N ARG A 856 14.16 21.84 -39.12
CA ARG A 856 14.36 22.95 -40.07
C ARG A 856 14.31 22.53 -41.54
N PRO A 857 14.91 21.40 -41.97
CA PRO A 857 14.74 20.92 -43.34
C PRO A 857 13.26 20.68 -43.72
N SER A 858 12.39 20.39 -42.74
CA SER A 858 10.93 20.26 -42.97
C SER A 858 10.25 21.61 -43.23
N LEU A 859 10.71 22.70 -42.59
CA LEU A 859 10.27 24.07 -42.91
C LEU A 859 10.77 24.50 -44.29
N GLU A 860 12.06 24.26 -44.55
CA GLU A 860 12.74 24.63 -45.79
C GLU A 860 12.12 23.89 -46.99
N ARG A 861 11.73 22.60 -46.82
CA ARG A 861 10.96 21.82 -47.80
C ARG A 861 9.50 22.27 -47.94
N MET A 862 8.90 22.86 -46.91
CA MET A 862 7.52 23.38 -46.96
C MET A 862 7.44 24.75 -47.66
N ALA A 863 8.53 25.51 -47.66
CA ALA A 863 8.67 26.79 -48.36
C ALA A 863 9.24 26.66 -49.80
N ASP A 864 9.56 25.45 -50.24
CA ASP A 864 10.06 25.16 -51.59
C ASP A 864 8.90 24.91 -52.56
N ASP A 865 8.33 26.00 -53.10
CA ASP A 865 7.23 26.00 -54.08
C ASP A 865 7.55 25.18 -55.37
N SER A 866 8.79 24.76 -55.60
CA SER A 866 9.16 23.90 -56.73
C SER A 866 8.77 22.42 -56.53
N ARG A 867 8.33 22.03 -55.33
CA ARG A 867 8.03 20.62 -54.97
C ARG A 867 6.54 20.38 -54.76
N ALA A 868 6.10 19.19 -55.16
CA ALA A 868 4.81 18.66 -54.72
C ALA A 868 4.83 18.44 -53.20
N TRP A 869 3.96 19.15 -52.48
CA TRP A 869 3.82 19.06 -51.03
C TRP A 869 3.02 17.82 -50.61
N ALA A 870 3.34 17.28 -49.43
CA ALA A 870 2.71 16.06 -48.92
C ALA A 870 1.28 16.34 -48.44
N ARG A 871 0.29 15.66 -49.03
CA ARG A 871 -1.13 16.01 -48.89
C ARG A 871 -1.98 14.84 -48.41
N LEU A 872 -3.10 15.11 -47.75
CA LEU A 872 -4.10 14.09 -47.45
C LEU A 872 -4.93 13.75 -48.69
N ALA A 873 -5.41 12.52 -48.78
CA ALA A 873 -6.44 12.15 -49.75
C ALA A 873 -7.75 12.90 -49.43
N GLY A 874 -8.49 13.28 -50.48
CA GLY A 874 -9.81 13.92 -50.35
C GLY A 874 -9.84 15.38 -49.84
N ARG A 875 -8.82 15.90 -49.13
CA ARG A 875 -8.82 17.28 -48.61
C ARG A 875 -7.47 17.98 -48.59
N ALA A 876 -7.52 19.31 -48.59
CA ALA A 876 -6.38 20.16 -48.23
C ALA A 876 -6.08 20.09 -46.71
N PRO A 877 -4.86 20.48 -46.27
CA PRO A 877 -4.56 20.74 -44.87
C PRO A 877 -5.47 21.83 -44.30
N ALA A 878 -5.84 21.70 -43.03
CA ALA A 878 -6.65 22.69 -42.32
C ALA A 878 -5.84 23.96 -41.97
N ASP A 879 -4.53 23.80 -41.75
CA ASP A 879 -3.59 24.88 -41.44
C ASP A 879 -2.14 24.53 -41.83
N ALA A 880 -1.24 25.51 -41.70
CA ALA A 880 0.19 25.35 -41.96
C ALA A 880 0.91 24.40 -40.97
N VAL A 881 0.32 24.13 -39.79
CA VAL A 881 0.87 23.17 -38.82
C VAL A 881 0.61 21.75 -39.31
N GLU A 882 -0.58 21.45 -39.84
CA GLU A 882 -0.90 20.19 -40.49
C GLU A 882 -0.04 19.98 -41.75
N GLN A 883 0.10 20.99 -42.62
CA GLN A 883 0.99 20.94 -43.77
C GLN A 883 2.45 20.64 -43.37
N LEU A 884 2.95 21.28 -42.31
CA LEU A 884 4.28 20.99 -41.77
C LEU A 884 4.37 19.58 -41.18
N CYS A 885 3.32 19.09 -40.50
CA CYS A 885 3.32 17.72 -39.96
C CYS A 885 3.43 16.66 -41.07
N LEU A 886 2.68 16.81 -42.17
CA LEU A 886 2.73 15.92 -43.34
C LEU A 886 4.10 16.00 -44.03
N THR A 887 4.60 17.22 -44.26
CA THR A 887 5.91 17.47 -44.88
C THR A 887 7.07 16.93 -44.02
N ASN A 888 6.96 17.06 -42.69
CA ASN A 888 7.95 16.56 -41.74
C ASN A 888 8.06 15.03 -41.80
N VAL A 889 6.96 14.28 -41.89
CA VAL A 889 7.03 12.81 -42.03
C VAL A 889 7.84 12.42 -43.27
N VAL A 890 7.64 13.09 -44.41
CA VAL A 890 8.44 12.86 -45.63
C VAL A 890 9.92 13.21 -45.42
N GLN A 891 10.21 14.35 -44.80
CA GLN A 891 11.59 14.77 -44.51
C GLN A 891 12.33 13.77 -43.60
N GLN A 892 11.67 13.27 -42.55
CA GLN A 892 12.30 12.33 -41.62
C GLN A 892 12.48 10.92 -42.24
N LEU A 893 11.70 10.53 -43.24
CA LEU A 893 11.96 9.33 -44.04
C LEU A 893 13.20 9.49 -44.92
N ASP A 894 13.45 10.69 -45.47
CA ASP A 894 14.70 10.98 -46.19
C ASP A 894 15.91 11.02 -45.23
N HIS A 895 15.74 11.53 -44.00
CA HIS A 895 16.77 11.43 -42.97
C HIS A 895 17.07 9.97 -42.59
N LEU A 896 16.05 9.11 -42.44
CA LEU A 896 16.25 7.67 -42.21
C LEU A 896 17.07 7.01 -43.32
N ARG A 897 16.83 7.35 -44.60
CA ARG A 897 17.60 6.83 -45.74
C ARG A 897 19.09 7.20 -45.72
N ALA A 898 19.50 8.22 -44.94
CA ALA A 898 20.89 8.60 -44.80
C ALA A 898 21.66 7.76 -43.74
N HIS A 899 20.98 7.10 -42.81
CA HIS A 899 21.63 6.24 -41.80
C HIS A 899 22.09 4.93 -42.45
N GLU A 900 23.39 4.61 -42.37
CA GLU A 900 23.97 3.50 -43.17
C GLU A 900 23.40 2.11 -42.84
N SER A 901 22.93 1.87 -41.60
CA SER A 901 22.21 0.64 -41.25
C SER A 901 20.91 0.49 -42.04
N VAL A 902 20.10 1.56 -42.09
CA VAL A 902 18.86 1.64 -42.87
C VAL A 902 19.15 1.58 -44.37
N ALA A 903 20.15 2.34 -44.85
CA ALA A 903 20.54 2.36 -46.25
C ALA A 903 21.01 0.98 -46.74
N ARG A 904 21.81 0.27 -45.94
CA ARG A 904 22.22 -1.11 -46.21
C ARG A 904 21.02 -2.06 -46.26
N ALA A 905 20.15 -2.03 -45.24
CA ALA A 905 19.02 -2.95 -45.17
C ALA A 905 17.98 -2.74 -46.28
N LEU A 906 17.79 -1.48 -46.72
CA LEU A 906 17.03 -1.13 -47.92
C LEU A 906 17.66 -1.69 -49.20
N ARG A 907 18.97 -1.52 -49.39
CA ARG A 907 19.71 -2.06 -50.56
C ARG A 907 19.62 -3.59 -50.66
N THR A 908 19.44 -4.29 -49.54
CA THR A 908 19.23 -5.75 -49.49
C THR A 908 17.76 -6.19 -49.51
N GLY A 909 16.80 -5.27 -49.59
CA GLY A 909 15.36 -5.60 -49.52
C GLY A 909 14.91 -6.21 -48.18
N ALA A 910 15.67 -5.99 -47.11
CA ALA A 910 15.42 -6.57 -45.79
C ALA A 910 14.59 -5.65 -44.86
N LEU A 911 14.34 -4.41 -45.30
CA LEU A 911 13.71 -3.35 -44.51
C LEU A 911 12.82 -2.48 -45.39
N GLU A 912 11.59 -2.21 -44.95
CA GLU A 912 10.66 -1.26 -45.57
C GLU A 912 10.55 0.06 -44.76
N LEU A 913 10.23 1.16 -45.43
CA LEU A 913 9.98 2.46 -44.79
C LEU A 913 8.56 2.96 -45.10
N HIS A 914 7.76 3.24 -44.08
CA HIS A 914 6.40 3.76 -44.23
C HIS A 914 6.24 5.14 -43.56
N GLY A 915 5.61 6.08 -44.28
CA GLY A 915 5.10 7.30 -43.67
C GLY A 915 3.70 7.08 -43.12
N MET A 916 3.42 7.64 -41.94
CA MET A 916 2.09 7.59 -41.32
C MET A 916 1.70 8.95 -40.77
N TYR A 917 0.42 9.28 -40.88
CA TYR A 917 -0.19 10.44 -40.23
C TYR A 917 -1.41 10.02 -39.41
N PHE A 918 -1.50 10.50 -38.17
CA PHE A 918 -2.62 10.22 -37.27
C PHE A 918 -3.40 11.50 -36.95
N HIS A 919 -4.63 11.61 -37.45
CA HIS A 919 -5.48 12.77 -37.21
C HIS A 919 -6.22 12.60 -35.87
N VAL A 920 -5.70 13.25 -34.83
CA VAL A 920 -6.07 13.02 -33.43
C VAL A 920 -7.53 13.41 -33.12
N GLY A 921 -8.08 14.38 -33.85
CA GLY A 921 -9.47 14.85 -33.67
C GLY A 921 -10.52 13.88 -34.20
N GLU A 922 -10.19 13.09 -35.22
CA GLU A 922 -11.07 12.10 -35.86
C GLU A 922 -10.72 10.66 -35.46
N ALA A 923 -9.62 10.47 -34.71
CA ALA A 923 -8.99 9.18 -34.41
C ALA A 923 -8.58 8.36 -35.67
N GLN A 924 -8.38 9.03 -36.80
CA GLN A 924 -8.13 8.40 -38.10
C GLN A 924 -6.64 8.22 -38.40
N ALA A 925 -6.29 7.07 -38.97
CA ALA A 925 -4.95 6.76 -39.47
C ALA A 925 -4.86 6.90 -41.00
N TYR A 926 -3.73 7.41 -41.47
CA TYR A 926 -3.38 7.54 -42.89
C TYR A 926 -1.97 7.01 -43.14
N LEU A 927 -1.74 6.40 -44.31
CA LEU A 927 -0.43 5.91 -44.77
C LEU A 927 0.03 6.66 -46.03
N LEU A 928 1.34 6.85 -46.14
CA LEU A 928 1.98 7.59 -47.23
C LEU A 928 2.24 6.69 -48.45
N THR A 929 1.55 6.98 -49.55
CA THR A 929 1.73 6.38 -50.88
C THR A 929 2.00 7.49 -51.88
N GLU A 930 3.14 7.46 -52.57
CA GLU A 930 3.52 8.40 -53.65
C GLU A 930 3.36 9.90 -53.31
N GLY A 931 3.57 10.29 -52.04
CA GLY A 931 3.43 11.68 -51.57
C GLY A 931 2.03 12.06 -51.08
N VAL A 932 1.05 11.17 -51.22
CA VAL A 932 -0.31 11.32 -50.68
C VAL A 932 -0.49 10.44 -49.44
N PHE A 933 -1.10 11.00 -48.40
CA PHE A 933 -1.52 10.28 -47.21
C PHE A 933 -2.98 9.82 -47.39
N ASP A 934 -3.19 8.55 -47.68
CA ASP A 934 -4.53 7.97 -47.89
C ASP A 934 -5.00 7.15 -46.67
N HIS A 935 -6.31 6.94 -46.56
CA HIS A 935 -6.93 6.18 -45.48
C HIS A 935 -6.48 4.71 -45.50
N VAL A 936 -6.21 4.16 -44.33
CA VAL A 936 -6.06 2.70 -44.19
C VAL A 936 -7.45 2.07 -44.35
N GLY A 937 -7.69 1.44 -45.50
CA GLY A 937 -8.97 0.83 -45.85
C GLY A 937 -9.28 -0.42 -45.04
N THR A 938 -10.57 -0.72 -44.85
CA THR A 938 -11.04 -1.94 -44.16
C THR A 938 -10.87 -3.22 -44.96
N THR A 939 -10.27 -3.14 -46.15
CA THR A 939 -10.12 -4.23 -47.13
C THR A 939 -8.76 -4.92 -47.12
N ASP A 940 -7.75 -4.38 -46.42
CA ASP A 940 -6.44 -5.00 -46.27
C ASP A 940 -6.50 -6.21 -45.32
N ARG A 941 -7.01 -7.33 -45.85
CA ARG A 941 -6.80 -8.64 -45.25
C ARG A 941 -5.31 -9.00 -45.35
N PRO A 942 -4.65 -9.41 -44.26
CA PRO A 942 -3.31 -9.96 -44.35
C PRO A 942 -3.32 -11.27 -45.16
N VAL A 943 -2.21 -11.50 -45.87
CA VAL A 943 -1.84 -12.76 -46.52
C VAL A 943 -1.06 -13.63 -45.53
#